data_AF-A0A7L3UKS5-F1
#
_entry.id   AF-A0A7L3UKS5-F1
#
_cell.length_a   1.000
_cell.length_b   1.000
_cell.length_c   1.000
_cell.angle_alpha   90.00
_cell.angle_beta   90.00
_cell.angle_gamma   90.00
#
_symmetry.space_group_name_H-M   'P 1'
#
loop_
_entity.id
_entity.type
_entity.pdbx_description
1 polymer ?
#
loop_
_entity_poly.entity_id
_entity_poly.type
_entity_poly.pdbx_seq_one_letter_code
_entity_poly.pdbx_strand_id
1 'polypeptide(L)'
;QVVDLLNQAALISTDSKITILKQVQELIINKDPTLLDNFLDEIIAFQADKSIEVRKFVVGFIEEACKRDIELLLKLIANLNMLLKDENVNVVKKAILTMTQLYKVALQVRHPGAGRGGARGCRGGGLTPPPCLQWMVKSKVISELQEACWEMMAAMASDIILLLDSDNDGIRTHAIKFVEGLIITLSPRMADSDVPKRHENDISLERIPKDHPYIKYNVLWEEGKAALEQLLKFMVHPAISSINLTAALGSLATIARQRPMFMAEVIQAYETLHANLPPTLAKSQVSSVRKNLKLHLLSVLRHPSSGDFQPQITTLLVDLGTQQAEIARSMPSPRDTRKRPRDEPDATLKKMKIEPPLGEDDEDKDLEPTMVAAPKAAGQASVPSDTDITAEFLQPLLTPENVANLVLISMVYLPEAMPASFQATYTPVESAGTEAQIKHLARLMATQMTAAGLGPGVEQTKHLKEEPKEEKAAKPESVVIKRRLSALAQGQAISVLGAQGSAANLLEEEAPQAKRRPEPIIPATQPRLAGAGGRKKVFRLADVLKPLSDTQMEKLKLSAIKRILRAERAVACSGAAQVRPAPPHHWGEPPSLPTSHQDPLASPRQARVKILASLVTQFEVPLKSEVLAFILDDIRGRLDLAFAWLFQEYNAYLSHLPAGSLERYDECLIGLLAGLQEKPDQKDGIFTKVVLEAPLITESALEVIRKYCEDESRTYLGMSTLRDLIFKRPSRQFQYLHVLLDLSSHEKDKVRQQALLFIKRMYEKDQLREYVEKFALNYLQLLVHPNPPSVLFGADKDTGEFWGWGGARWGGPLGSSDAVCDAEVAAPWTEETIKQCLYLYLALLPHNHKLIHELASVYTEAIADIKRTVLRVIEQPIRGMGMNSPELLLLVENCPKGAETLVTRCLHSLTDKVPPSPELVKRVRDLYHKRLPDVRFLIPVLNGLEKKEVIQALPKLIKLNPIVVKEVFNRLLGTQHGRG
;
A
#
# COMPACT_ATOMS: atom_id res chain seq x y z
N GLN A 1 -6.09 -19.61 41.21
CA GLN A 1 -6.61 -19.21 39.89
C GLN A 1 -5.50 -18.78 38.94
N VAL A 2 -4.75 -17.69 39.22
CA VAL A 2 -3.70 -17.20 38.30
C VAL A 2 -2.64 -18.26 38.03
N VAL A 3 -2.11 -18.91 39.08
CA VAL A 3 -1.18 -20.05 38.99
C VAL A 3 -1.72 -21.18 38.11
N ASP A 4 -3.00 -21.54 38.26
CA ASP A 4 -3.62 -22.63 37.48
C ASP A 4 -3.70 -22.29 35.99
N LEU A 5 -4.01 -21.02 35.67
CA LEU A 5 -4.07 -20.51 34.30
C LEU A 5 -2.67 -20.41 33.67
N LEU A 6 -1.65 -19.99 34.42
CA LEU A 6 -0.26 -19.98 33.97
C LEU A 6 0.24 -21.41 33.68
N ASN A 7 -0.02 -22.36 34.57
CA ASN A 7 0.31 -23.77 34.37
C ASN A 7 -0.39 -24.35 33.14
N GLN A 8 -1.66 -24.01 32.90
CA GLN A 8 -2.37 -24.40 31.68
C GLN A 8 -1.76 -23.77 30.42
N ALA A 9 -1.41 -22.48 30.44
CA ALA A 9 -0.78 -21.79 29.31
C ALA A 9 0.62 -22.32 28.97
N ALA A 10 1.37 -22.81 29.95
CA ALA A 10 2.67 -23.45 29.76
C ALA A 10 2.56 -24.83 29.08
N LEU A 11 1.53 -25.62 29.40
CA LEU A 11 1.30 -26.96 28.82
C LEU A 11 0.73 -26.93 27.40
N ILE A 12 0.12 -25.81 26.98
CA ILE A 12 -0.49 -25.67 25.66
C ILE A 12 0.57 -25.30 24.60
N SER A 13 0.61 -26.06 23.51
CA SER A 13 1.54 -25.87 22.38
C SER A 13 1.02 -24.97 21.25
N THR A 14 -0.22 -24.50 21.33
CA THR A 14 -0.89 -23.70 20.28
C THR A 14 -1.23 -22.29 20.74
N ASP A 15 -1.52 -21.40 19.79
CA ASP A 15 -1.91 -19.99 20.04
C ASP A 15 -3.16 -19.83 20.93
N SER A 16 -3.93 -20.90 21.15
CA SER A 16 -5.03 -20.93 22.11
C SER A 16 -4.61 -20.52 23.53
N LYS A 17 -3.32 -20.67 23.91
CA LYS A 17 -2.79 -20.19 25.19
C LYS A 17 -3.00 -18.69 25.39
N ILE A 18 -3.05 -17.89 24.32
CA ILE A 18 -3.22 -16.43 24.38
C ILE A 18 -4.57 -16.06 25.01
N THR A 19 -5.60 -16.88 24.85
CA THR A 19 -6.91 -16.69 25.50
C THR A 19 -6.81 -16.82 27.02
N ILE A 20 -5.95 -17.72 27.51
CA ILE A 20 -5.69 -17.96 28.93
C ILE A 20 -4.76 -16.87 29.48
N LEU A 21 -3.70 -16.51 28.77
CA LEU A 21 -2.80 -15.41 29.15
C LEU A 21 -3.53 -14.05 29.23
N LYS A 22 -4.52 -13.80 28.36
CA LYS A 22 -5.42 -12.63 28.47
C LYS A 22 -6.33 -12.66 29.69
N GLN A 23 -6.77 -13.84 30.14
CA GLN A 23 -7.49 -13.98 31.42
C GLN A 23 -6.56 -13.69 32.60
N VAL A 24 -5.31 -14.15 32.56
CA VAL A 24 -4.30 -13.77 33.57
C VAL A 24 -4.06 -12.26 33.58
N GLN A 25 -3.87 -11.64 32.41
CA GLN A 25 -3.72 -10.19 32.27
C GLN A 25 -4.87 -9.41 32.91
N GLU A 26 -6.13 -9.79 32.64
CA GLU A 26 -7.29 -9.12 33.25
C GLU A 26 -7.34 -9.31 34.77
N LEU A 27 -6.96 -10.49 35.27
CA LEU A 27 -6.88 -10.76 36.71
C LEU A 27 -5.80 -9.90 37.39
N ILE A 28 -4.59 -9.80 36.83
CA ILE A 28 -3.45 -9.15 37.51
C ILE A 28 -3.23 -7.67 37.16
N ILE A 29 -3.81 -7.14 36.06
CA ILE A 29 -3.73 -5.70 35.73
C ILE A 29 -5.00 -4.96 36.16
N ASN A 30 -6.19 -5.58 36.09
CA ASN A 30 -7.46 -4.87 36.26
C ASN A 30 -8.24 -5.30 37.51
N LYS A 31 -8.35 -6.61 37.78
CA LYS A 31 -9.13 -7.11 38.93
C LYS A 31 -8.39 -6.98 40.26
N ASP A 32 -7.12 -7.38 40.31
CA ASP A 32 -6.26 -7.26 41.49
C ASP A 32 -4.83 -6.87 41.07
N PRO A 33 -4.54 -5.55 40.97
CA PRO A 33 -3.21 -5.04 40.63
C PRO A 33 -2.10 -5.43 41.62
N THR A 34 -2.41 -5.88 42.84
CA THR A 34 -1.37 -6.27 43.82
C THR A 34 -0.67 -7.57 43.43
N LEU A 35 -1.27 -8.35 42.52
CA LEU A 35 -0.70 -9.58 41.98
C LEU A 35 0.26 -9.33 40.81
N LEU A 36 0.37 -8.10 40.29
CA LEU A 36 1.12 -7.81 39.07
C LEU A 36 2.61 -8.08 39.20
N ASP A 37 3.26 -7.60 40.26
CA ASP A 37 4.69 -7.81 40.49
C ASP A 37 5.02 -9.25 40.94
N ASN A 38 4.02 -9.96 41.47
CA ASN A 38 4.13 -11.36 41.94
C ASN A 38 4.04 -12.40 40.81
N PHE A 39 3.57 -12.02 39.62
CA PHE A 39 3.43 -12.89 38.44
C PHE A 39 4.05 -12.27 37.18
N LEU A 40 4.98 -11.32 37.37
CA LEU A 40 5.58 -10.57 36.28
C LEU A 40 6.49 -11.48 35.45
N ASP A 41 7.41 -12.17 36.11
CA ASP A 41 8.46 -12.97 35.47
C ASP A 41 7.86 -14.18 34.73
N GLU A 42 6.80 -14.81 35.26
CA GLU A 42 6.09 -15.90 34.59
C GLU A 42 5.38 -15.47 33.30
N ILE A 43 4.87 -14.23 33.22
CA ILE A 43 4.32 -13.69 31.98
C ILE A 43 5.43 -13.29 31.01
N ILE A 44 6.50 -12.66 31.51
CA ILE A 44 7.63 -12.23 30.67
C ILE A 44 8.40 -13.44 30.12
N ALA A 45 8.43 -14.59 30.79
CA ALA A 45 9.02 -15.83 30.27
C ALA A 45 8.45 -16.25 28.89
N PHE A 46 7.18 -15.94 28.60
CA PHE A 46 6.58 -16.21 27.29
C PHE A 46 7.14 -15.35 26.15
N GLN A 47 8.03 -14.38 26.42
CA GLN A 47 8.75 -13.65 25.36
C GLN A 47 9.69 -14.56 24.54
N ALA A 48 10.07 -15.72 25.07
CA ALA A 48 10.85 -16.73 24.35
C ALA A 48 9.97 -17.78 23.63
N ASP A 49 8.63 -17.62 23.64
CA ASP A 49 7.73 -18.56 22.96
C ASP A 49 7.91 -18.48 21.43
N LYS A 50 7.83 -19.64 20.77
CA LYS A 50 7.97 -19.76 19.32
C LYS A 50 6.84 -19.04 18.58
N SER A 51 5.66 -18.93 19.19
CA SER A 51 4.52 -18.23 18.60
C SER A 51 4.71 -16.71 18.55
N ILE A 52 4.63 -16.16 17.34
CA ILE A 52 4.65 -14.72 17.05
C ILE A 52 3.52 -14.00 17.79
N GLU A 53 2.34 -14.61 17.89
CA GLU A 53 1.18 -14.00 18.55
C GLU A 53 1.30 -14.02 20.07
N VAL A 54 2.01 -15.01 20.65
CA VAL A 54 2.36 -15.02 22.08
C VAL A 54 3.38 -13.92 22.40
N ARG A 55 4.45 -13.77 21.59
CA ARG A 55 5.42 -12.66 21.79
C ARG A 55 4.78 -11.28 21.62
N LYS A 56 3.89 -11.11 20.63
CA LYS A 56 3.06 -9.89 20.48
C LYS A 56 2.13 -9.65 21.66
N PHE A 57 1.59 -10.71 22.29
CA PHE A 57 0.84 -10.59 23.53
C PHE A 57 1.74 -10.07 24.67
N VAL A 58 2.95 -10.61 24.86
CA VAL A 58 3.87 -10.13 25.91
C VAL A 58 4.24 -8.65 25.73
N VAL A 59 4.50 -8.21 24.49
CA VAL A 59 4.68 -6.78 24.20
C VAL A 59 3.43 -5.94 24.58
N GLY A 60 2.23 -6.45 24.31
CA GLY A 60 0.97 -5.81 24.72
C GLY A 60 0.71 -5.85 26.23
N PHE A 61 1.23 -6.86 26.93
CA PHE A 61 1.19 -6.95 28.39
C PHE A 61 2.11 -5.93 29.03
N ILE A 62 3.35 -5.78 28.54
CA ILE A 62 4.30 -4.72 28.97
C ILE A 62 3.66 -3.33 28.81
N GLU A 63 2.95 -3.10 27.70
CA GLU A 63 2.24 -1.83 27.46
C GLU A 63 1.22 -1.49 28.55
N GLU A 64 0.37 -2.45 28.93
CA GLU A 64 -0.68 -2.21 29.94
C GLU A 64 -0.15 -2.28 31.37
N ALA A 65 0.90 -3.08 31.63
CA ALA A 65 1.58 -3.13 32.92
C ALA A 65 2.22 -1.76 33.24
N CYS A 66 3.03 -1.22 32.34
CA CYS A 66 3.67 0.09 32.52
C CYS A 66 2.68 1.28 32.54
N LYS A 67 1.48 1.13 31.97
CA LYS A 67 0.38 2.12 32.10
C LYS A 67 -0.34 2.04 33.46
N ARG A 68 -0.31 0.87 34.11
CA ARG A 68 -0.91 0.60 35.43
C ARG A 68 0.03 1.00 36.56
N ASP A 69 1.29 0.58 36.46
CA ASP A 69 2.40 0.92 37.35
C ASP A 69 3.67 1.13 36.51
N ILE A 70 4.20 2.36 36.54
CA ILE A 70 5.32 2.77 35.69
C ILE A 70 6.69 2.37 36.25
N GLU A 71 6.83 2.06 37.54
CA GLU A 71 8.12 1.61 38.09
C GLU A 71 8.49 0.21 37.58
N LEU A 72 7.51 -0.57 37.11
CA LEU A 72 7.76 -1.84 36.42
C LEU A 72 8.59 -1.67 35.14
N LEU A 73 8.62 -0.46 34.54
CA LEU A 73 9.45 -0.18 33.36
C LEU A 73 10.94 -0.42 33.63
N LEU A 74 11.40 -0.24 34.89
CA LEU A 74 12.76 -0.54 35.32
C LEU A 74 13.13 -2.02 35.14
N LYS A 75 12.16 -2.93 35.32
CA LYS A 75 12.31 -4.38 35.08
C LYS A 75 12.04 -4.75 33.62
N LEU A 76 11.13 -4.03 32.96
CA LEU A 76 10.56 -4.43 31.67
C LEU A 76 11.27 -3.84 30.44
N ILE A 77 12.07 -2.77 30.57
CA ILE A 77 12.65 -2.08 29.41
C ILE A 77 13.61 -2.97 28.59
N ALA A 78 14.44 -3.80 29.25
CA ALA A 78 15.37 -4.69 28.58
C ALA A 78 14.62 -5.75 27.74
N ASN A 79 13.52 -6.27 28.28
CA ASN A 79 12.63 -7.22 27.61
C ASN A 79 11.97 -6.59 26.37
N LEU A 80 11.54 -5.32 26.48
CA LEU A 80 10.99 -4.57 25.34
C LEU A 80 12.04 -4.23 24.28
N ASN A 81 13.31 -3.99 24.65
CA ASN A 81 14.43 -3.81 23.72
C ASN A 81 14.72 -5.09 22.93
N MET A 82 14.72 -6.25 23.60
CA MET A 82 14.87 -7.55 22.94
C MET A 82 13.73 -7.81 21.95
N LEU A 83 12.48 -7.53 22.34
CA LEU A 83 11.30 -7.70 21.47
C LEU A 83 11.19 -6.63 20.34
N LEU A 84 11.89 -5.51 20.47
CA LEU A 84 12.10 -4.54 19.37
C LEU A 84 13.10 -5.08 18.33
N LYS A 85 13.94 -6.04 18.69
CA LYS A 85 15.00 -6.65 17.87
C LYS A 85 14.70 -8.12 17.52
N ASP A 86 13.42 -8.49 17.58
CA ASP A 86 12.88 -9.80 17.19
C ASP A 86 13.03 -10.05 15.68
N GLU A 87 13.39 -11.27 15.29
CA GLU A 87 13.48 -11.68 13.87
C GLU A 87 12.15 -11.49 13.11
N ASN A 88 11.01 -11.54 13.81
CA ASN A 88 9.71 -11.37 13.18
C ASN A 88 9.23 -9.92 13.21
N VAL A 89 9.17 -9.33 12.02
CA VAL A 89 8.71 -7.94 11.78
C VAL A 89 7.35 -7.60 12.41
N ASN A 90 6.46 -8.58 12.69
CA ASN A 90 5.18 -8.32 13.34
C ASN A 90 5.29 -8.13 14.86
N VAL A 91 6.32 -8.69 15.50
CA VAL A 91 6.67 -8.39 16.91
C VAL A 91 7.30 -6.99 16.94
N VAL A 92 8.28 -6.71 16.09
CA VAL A 92 8.95 -5.40 15.96
C VAL A 92 7.94 -4.25 15.77
N LYS A 93 7.00 -4.37 14.81
CA LYS A 93 5.93 -3.36 14.62
C LYS A 93 5.07 -3.14 15.87
N LYS A 94 4.80 -4.19 16.65
CA LYS A 94 4.06 -4.08 17.92
C LYS A 94 4.92 -3.48 19.05
N ALA A 95 6.23 -3.73 19.07
CA ALA A 95 7.16 -3.08 19.98
C ALA A 95 7.25 -1.57 19.70
N ILE A 96 7.33 -1.15 18.43
CA ILE A 96 7.31 0.27 18.02
C ILE A 96 6.02 0.96 18.51
N LEU A 97 4.84 0.38 18.27
CA LEU A 97 3.56 0.94 18.76
C LEU A 97 3.51 1.10 20.29
N THR A 98 4.12 0.16 21.00
CA THR A 98 4.19 0.14 22.46
C THR A 98 5.11 1.24 22.97
N MET A 99 6.30 1.39 22.38
CA MET A 99 7.20 2.51 22.63
C MET A 99 6.54 3.87 22.34
N THR A 100 5.70 3.99 21.30
CA THR A 100 4.94 5.23 21.02
C THR A 100 3.99 5.63 22.15
N GLN A 101 3.53 4.69 22.98
CA GLN A 101 2.77 5.00 24.20
C GLN A 101 3.71 5.19 25.40
N LEU A 102 4.61 4.24 25.65
CA LEU A 102 5.42 4.20 26.87
C LEU A 102 6.43 5.36 26.96
N TYR A 103 6.98 5.85 25.84
CA TYR A 103 7.86 7.03 25.84
C TYR A 103 7.14 8.28 26.41
N LYS A 104 5.84 8.43 26.11
CA LYS A 104 5.02 9.49 26.71
C LYS A 104 4.81 9.26 28.20
N VAL A 105 4.40 8.05 28.59
CA VAL A 105 4.06 7.72 30.00
C VAL A 105 5.30 7.86 30.90
N ALA A 106 6.48 7.47 30.41
CA ALA A 106 7.76 7.65 31.08
C ALA A 106 8.07 9.14 31.37
N LEU A 107 7.89 10.02 30.40
CA LEU A 107 8.02 11.46 30.63
C LEU A 107 6.86 12.03 31.49
N GLN A 108 5.71 11.37 31.56
CA GLN A 108 4.46 11.98 32.00
C GLN A 108 4.38 12.29 33.51
N VAL A 109 3.77 13.43 33.80
CA VAL A 109 3.29 13.80 35.13
C VAL A 109 1.79 13.47 35.22
N ARG A 110 1.41 12.48 36.03
CA ARG A 110 0.00 12.20 36.33
C ARG A 110 -0.45 12.98 37.57
N HIS A 111 -1.62 13.61 37.48
CA HIS A 111 -2.34 14.12 38.65
C HIS A 111 -3.47 13.14 39.03
N PRO A 112 -3.78 12.97 40.34
CA PRO A 112 -4.91 12.17 40.78
C PRO A 112 -6.23 12.86 40.40
N GLY A 113 -6.84 12.43 39.29
CA GLY A 113 -8.10 12.97 38.78
C GLY A 113 -9.30 12.56 39.65
N ALA A 114 -10.15 13.53 40.01
CA ALA A 114 -11.26 13.31 40.93
C ALA A 114 -12.41 12.50 40.29
N GLY A 115 -12.57 11.24 40.70
CA GLY A 115 -13.75 10.43 40.41
C GLY A 115 -14.96 10.86 41.25
N ARG A 116 -16.05 11.29 40.62
CA ARG A 116 -17.30 11.65 41.33
C ARG A 116 -18.10 10.42 41.74
N GLY A 117 -18.05 10.07 43.03
CA GLY A 117 -19.14 9.47 43.81
C GLY A 117 -19.54 8.02 43.50
N GLY A 118 -19.54 7.13 44.51
CA GLY A 118 -20.06 5.77 44.31
C GLY A 118 -20.09 4.82 45.52
N ALA A 119 -19.31 5.06 46.59
CA ALA A 119 -19.27 4.14 47.74
C ALA A 119 -19.32 4.88 49.08
N ARG A 120 -20.14 4.39 50.02
CA ARG A 120 -20.14 4.79 51.44
C ARG A 120 -19.72 3.59 52.30
N GLY A 121 -18.92 3.86 53.32
CA GLY A 121 -18.91 3.04 54.54
C GLY A 121 -17.86 1.95 54.64
N CYS A 122 -16.65 2.34 55.06
CA CYS A 122 -15.91 1.66 56.13
C CYS A 122 -15.07 2.71 56.88
N ARG A 123 -14.94 2.58 58.20
CA ARG A 123 -13.99 3.33 59.03
C ARG A 123 -13.23 2.34 59.91
N GLY A 124 -11.90 2.35 59.85
CA GLY A 124 -11.06 1.53 60.72
C GLY A 124 -9.71 1.21 60.06
N GLY A 125 -8.62 1.35 60.82
CA GLY A 125 -7.26 1.13 60.33
C GLY A 125 -6.70 2.32 59.55
N GLY A 126 -5.48 2.74 59.89
CA GLY A 126 -4.77 3.79 59.16
C GLY A 126 -3.87 3.22 58.08
N LEU A 127 -4.19 3.50 56.82
CA LEU A 127 -3.27 3.42 55.68
C LEU A 127 -3.59 4.60 54.75
N THR A 128 -2.61 5.48 54.53
CA THR A 128 -2.72 6.51 53.49
C THR A 128 -2.70 5.82 52.12
N PRO A 129 -3.59 6.16 51.18
CA PRO A 129 -3.51 5.60 49.83
C PRO A 129 -2.16 5.97 49.20
N PRO A 130 -1.47 5.02 48.53
CA PRO A 130 -0.17 5.30 47.94
C PRO A 130 -0.30 6.38 46.85
N PRO A 131 0.65 7.33 46.77
CA PRO A 131 0.64 8.32 45.71
C PRO A 131 0.98 7.64 44.37
N CYS A 132 0.00 7.50 43.47
CA CYS A 132 0.16 6.90 42.15
C CYS A 132 1.02 7.77 41.20
N LEU A 133 2.32 7.74 41.48
CA LEU A 133 3.50 7.86 40.63
C LEU A 133 3.66 9.09 39.72
N GLN A 134 4.83 9.69 39.91
CA GLN A 134 5.48 10.69 39.08
C GLN A 134 6.77 10.03 38.64
N TRP A 135 7.00 9.77 37.35
CA TRP A 135 8.24 9.11 36.91
C TRP A 135 9.35 10.14 36.72
N MET A 136 9.89 10.36 35.51
CA MET A 136 11.04 11.26 35.35
C MET A 136 10.76 12.71 35.79
N VAL A 137 9.81 13.40 35.15
CA VAL A 137 9.72 14.88 35.14
C VAL A 137 9.29 15.53 36.48
N LYS A 138 8.91 14.75 37.50
CA LYS A 138 8.59 15.26 38.85
C LYS A 138 9.33 14.54 39.99
N SER A 139 10.18 13.56 39.69
CA SER A 139 11.00 12.92 40.72
C SER A 139 12.08 13.88 41.22
N LYS A 140 11.98 14.28 42.49
CA LYS A 140 12.90 15.23 43.13
C LYS A 140 14.32 14.70 43.29
N VAL A 141 14.45 13.38 43.32
CA VAL A 141 15.70 12.62 43.30
C VAL A 141 15.44 11.48 42.33
N ILE A 142 16.35 11.25 41.39
CA ILE A 142 16.29 10.13 40.45
C ILE A 142 17.33 9.10 40.90
N SER A 143 16.99 7.82 40.81
CA SER A 143 17.92 6.73 41.11
C SER A 143 18.76 6.35 39.89
N GLU A 144 19.97 5.84 40.10
CA GLU A 144 20.86 5.33 39.03
C GLU A 144 20.15 4.33 38.09
N LEU A 145 19.22 3.53 38.64
CA LEU A 145 18.41 2.59 37.88
C LEU A 145 17.35 3.27 36.99
N GLN A 146 16.76 4.38 37.45
CA GLN A 146 15.85 5.22 36.64
C GLN A 146 16.62 6.01 35.57
N GLU A 147 17.83 6.48 35.88
CA GLU A 147 18.72 7.11 34.88
C GLU A 147 19.09 6.11 33.77
N ALA A 148 19.60 4.93 34.12
CA ALA A 148 19.92 3.87 33.15
C ALA A 148 18.68 3.40 32.36
N CYS A 149 17.50 3.36 32.98
CA CYS A 149 16.25 3.03 32.28
C CYS A 149 15.82 4.14 31.30
N TRP A 150 16.10 5.41 31.62
CA TRP A 150 15.86 6.53 30.71
C TRP A 150 16.85 6.55 29.53
N GLU A 151 18.14 6.28 29.79
CA GLU A 151 19.14 6.11 28.72
C GLU A 151 18.76 4.99 27.76
N MET A 152 18.28 3.85 28.28
CA MET A 152 17.76 2.75 27.47
C MET A 152 16.53 3.17 26.64
N MET A 153 15.60 3.94 27.20
CA MET A 153 14.44 4.49 26.48
C MET A 153 14.85 5.45 25.34
N ALA A 154 15.85 6.30 25.56
CA ALA A 154 16.36 7.24 24.56
C ALA A 154 17.18 6.54 23.46
N ALA A 155 17.98 5.52 23.82
CA ALA A 155 18.67 4.66 22.87
C ALA A 155 17.66 3.89 21.98
N MET A 156 16.61 3.32 22.57
CA MET A 156 15.54 2.67 21.79
C MET A 156 14.74 3.64 20.94
N ALA A 157 14.55 4.89 21.36
CA ALA A 157 13.94 5.92 20.51
C ALA A 157 14.82 6.22 19.28
N SER A 158 16.14 6.27 19.46
CA SER A 158 17.12 6.43 18.40
C SER A 158 17.14 5.24 17.43
N ASP A 159 17.12 4.00 17.96
CA ASP A 159 16.99 2.78 17.15
C ASP A 159 15.73 2.82 16.27
N ILE A 160 14.58 3.29 16.80
CA ILE A 160 13.34 3.38 16.02
C ILE A 160 13.40 4.49 14.95
N ILE A 161 14.17 5.57 15.16
CA ILE A 161 14.42 6.56 14.10
C ILE A 161 15.24 5.92 12.96
N LEU A 162 16.26 5.10 13.27
CA LEU A 162 17.04 4.37 12.27
C LEU A 162 16.18 3.33 11.50
N LEU A 163 15.11 2.81 12.10
CA LEU A 163 14.14 1.94 11.41
C LEU A 163 13.29 2.65 10.34
N LEU A 164 13.44 3.97 10.12
CA LEU A 164 12.97 4.63 8.89
C LEU A 164 13.67 4.08 7.63
N ASP A 165 14.93 3.64 7.74
CA ASP A 165 15.71 3.06 6.65
C ASP A 165 15.63 1.52 6.58
N SER A 166 14.78 0.90 7.43
CA SER A 166 14.49 -0.55 7.37
C SER A 166 14.00 -0.95 5.97
N ASP A 167 14.42 -2.12 5.49
CA ASP A 167 13.96 -2.72 4.23
C ASP A 167 12.43 -2.96 4.23
N ASN A 168 11.86 -3.30 5.38
CA ASN A 168 10.48 -3.67 5.54
C ASN A 168 9.53 -2.46 5.52
N ASP A 169 8.71 -2.38 4.48
CA ASP A 169 7.75 -1.28 4.27
C ASP A 169 6.83 -1.02 5.47
N GLY A 170 6.43 -2.09 6.15
CA GLY A 170 5.58 -2.02 7.34
C GLY A 170 6.31 -1.55 8.60
N ILE A 171 7.61 -1.83 8.76
CA ILE A 171 8.41 -1.29 9.88
C ILE A 171 8.53 0.22 9.72
N ARG A 172 8.93 0.70 8.52
CA ARG A 172 8.99 2.13 8.19
C ARG A 172 7.69 2.86 8.52
N THR A 173 6.53 2.28 8.18
CA THR A 173 5.21 2.90 8.46
C THR A 173 4.96 3.07 9.96
N HIS A 174 5.47 2.16 10.79
CA HIS A 174 5.34 2.27 12.25
C HIS A 174 6.38 3.22 12.84
N ALA A 175 7.63 3.23 12.33
CA ALA A 175 8.66 4.20 12.71
C ALA A 175 8.20 5.64 12.45
N ILE A 176 7.58 5.93 11.30
CA ILE A 176 6.96 7.23 10.98
C ILE A 176 5.93 7.67 12.05
N LYS A 177 5.17 6.72 12.63
CA LYS A 177 4.18 7.02 13.68
C LYS A 177 4.75 7.08 15.09
N PHE A 178 5.88 6.42 15.36
CA PHE A 178 6.68 6.70 16.54
C PHE A 178 7.26 8.12 16.47
N VAL A 179 7.88 8.48 15.35
CA VAL A 179 8.48 9.80 15.11
C VAL A 179 7.43 10.94 15.17
N GLU A 180 6.22 10.74 14.63
CA GLU A 180 5.09 11.68 14.84
C GLU A 180 4.82 11.90 16.34
N GLY A 181 4.74 10.82 17.11
CA GLY A 181 4.52 10.87 18.56
C GLY A 181 5.68 11.52 19.31
N LEU A 182 6.92 11.25 18.91
CA LEU A 182 8.14 11.79 19.51
C LEU A 182 8.23 13.31 19.31
N ILE A 183 8.12 13.79 18.06
CA ILE A 183 8.15 15.23 17.72
C ILE A 183 7.09 15.98 18.52
N ILE A 184 5.87 15.46 18.59
CA ILE A 184 4.78 16.09 19.37
C ILE A 184 5.11 16.09 20.87
N THR A 185 5.65 15.01 21.42
CA THR A 185 5.96 14.91 22.86
C THR A 185 7.09 15.86 23.26
N LEU A 186 8.13 15.95 22.42
CA LEU A 186 9.35 16.73 22.65
C LEU A 186 9.26 18.21 22.21
N SER A 187 8.05 18.69 21.89
CA SER A 187 7.79 20.10 21.57
C SER A 187 6.70 20.70 22.47
N PRO A 188 6.75 22.01 22.79
CA PRO A 188 5.75 22.67 23.61
C PRO A 188 4.44 22.87 22.82
N ARG A 189 3.30 23.04 23.50
CA ARG A 189 2.06 23.47 22.83
C ARG A 189 2.07 25.00 22.74
N MET A 190 1.20 25.54 21.88
CA MET A 190 0.95 26.97 21.77
C MET A 190 -0.56 27.23 21.94
N ALA A 191 -0.95 28.51 22.10
CA ALA A 191 -2.33 28.91 22.39
C ALA A 191 -3.36 28.56 21.27
N ASP A 192 -2.86 28.14 20.12
CA ASP A 192 -3.57 27.77 18.90
C ASP A 192 -3.51 26.27 18.57
N SER A 193 -2.74 25.46 19.32
CA SER A 193 -2.50 24.03 19.05
C SER A 193 -3.76 23.15 19.13
N ASP A 194 -4.15 22.54 18.01
CA ASP A 194 -5.27 21.58 17.88
C ASP A 194 -4.93 20.19 18.47
N VAL A 195 -4.90 20.09 19.80
CA VAL A 195 -4.68 18.81 20.51
C VAL A 195 -6.00 18.05 20.72
N PRO A 196 -6.15 16.81 20.20
CA PRO A 196 -7.35 16.01 20.42
C PRO A 196 -7.58 15.69 21.91
N LYS A 197 -8.83 15.77 22.39
CA LYS A 197 -9.21 15.55 23.81
C LYS A 197 -8.61 14.31 24.47
N ARG A 198 -8.44 13.21 23.71
CA ARG A 198 -7.82 11.95 24.22
C ARG A 198 -6.34 12.12 24.62
N HIS A 199 -5.66 13.13 24.10
CA HIS A 199 -4.25 13.47 24.29
C HIS A 199 -4.06 14.78 25.09
N GLU A 200 -5.15 15.34 25.64
CA GLU A 200 -5.14 16.62 26.36
C GLU A 200 -4.22 16.55 27.60
N ASN A 201 -4.21 15.39 28.25
CA ASN A 201 -3.39 15.05 29.42
C ASN A 201 -1.96 14.58 29.07
N ASP A 202 -1.66 14.17 27.83
CA ASP A 202 -0.32 13.75 27.41
C ASP A 202 0.72 14.83 27.73
N ILE A 203 1.94 14.43 28.10
CA ILE A 203 3.00 15.41 28.32
C ILE A 203 3.41 16.08 26.98
N SER A 204 3.94 17.29 27.11
CA SER A 204 4.49 18.11 26.04
C SER A 204 5.58 18.98 26.68
N LEU A 205 6.57 19.44 25.92
CA LEU A 205 7.80 20.03 26.47
C LEU A 205 7.55 21.21 27.43
N GLU A 206 6.46 21.96 27.22
CA GLU A 206 5.95 23.03 28.09
C GLU A 206 5.81 22.66 29.59
N ARG A 207 5.63 21.36 29.91
CA ARG A 207 5.34 20.86 31.26
C ARG A 207 6.60 20.36 31.98
N ILE A 208 7.76 20.41 31.33
CA ILE A 208 9.05 20.01 31.89
C ILE A 208 9.71 21.23 32.55
N PRO A 209 10.05 21.19 33.85
CA PRO A 209 10.77 22.29 34.51
C PRO A 209 12.14 22.52 33.85
N LYS A 210 12.52 23.78 33.66
CA LYS A 210 13.82 24.13 33.02
C LYS A 210 15.02 23.93 33.95
N ASP A 211 14.74 23.88 35.25
CA ASP A 211 15.60 23.68 36.40
C ASP A 211 15.62 22.22 36.89
N HIS A 212 15.02 21.29 36.12
CA HIS A 212 14.97 19.88 36.45
C HIS A 212 16.38 19.24 36.46
N PRO A 213 16.75 18.42 37.48
CA PRO A 213 18.15 18.06 37.73
C PRO A 213 18.81 17.17 36.66
N TYR A 214 18.03 16.29 36.01
CA TYR A 214 18.54 15.30 35.05
C TYR A 214 18.01 15.56 33.62
N ILE A 215 16.69 15.43 33.41
CA ILE A 215 16.03 15.74 32.13
C ILE A 215 16.20 17.24 31.79
N LYS A 216 16.90 17.54 30.69
CA LYS A 216 17.19 18.92 30.24
C LYS A 216 16.28 19.34 29.09
N TYR A 217 15.47 20.38 29.30
CA TYR A 217 14.55 20.95 28.31
C TYR A 217 15.18 21.14 26.92
N ASN A 218 16.38 21.73 26.86
CA ASN A 218 17.04 22.05 25.58
C ASN A 218 17.51 20.81 24.80
N VAL A 219 17.87 19.73 25.51
CA VAL A 219 18.33 18.48 24.86
C VAL A 219 17.15 17.81 24.16
N LEU A 220 16.03 17.65 24.88
CA LEU A 220 14.78 17.12 24.33
C LEU A 220 14.24 17.97 23.17
N TRP A 221 14.36 19.29 23.24
CA TRP A 221 13.92 20.19 22.16
C TRP A 221 14.68 19.96 20.84
N GLU A 222 16.01 19.88 20.90
CA GLU A 222 16.81 19.63 19.70
C GLU A 222 16.73 18.16 19.22
N GLU A 223 16.50 17.19 20.12
CA GLU A 223 16.12 15.81 19.77
C GLU A 223 14.80 15.77 18.98
N GLY A 224 13.77 16.50 19.45
CA GLY A 224 12.48 16.63 18.78
C GLY A 224 12.57 17.29 17.40
N LYS A 225 13.45 18.28 17.23
CA LYS A 225 13.77 18.88 15.92
C LYS A 225 14.54 17.92 15.00
N ALA A 226 15.55 17.23 15.50
CA ALA A 226 16.33 16.27 14.72
C ALA A 226 15.42 15.14 14.18
N ALA A 227 14.47 14.66 15.00
CA ALA A 227 13.45 13.70 14.57
C ALA A 227 12.54 14.24 13.45
N LEU A 228 12.20 15.53 13.45
CA LEU A 228 11.48 16.18 12.36
C LEU A 228 12.35 16.28 11.09
N GLU A 229 13.62 16.65 11.23
CA GLU A 229 14.56 16.73 10.10
C GLU A 229 14.74 15.37 9.40
N GLN A 230 14.81 14.27 10.15
CA GLN A 230 14.86 12.93 9.57
C GLN A 230 13.56 12.55 8.85
N LEU A 231 12.39 12.91 9.39
CA LEU A 231 11.11 12.67 8.72
C LEU A 231 10.98 13.48 7.42
N LEU A 232 11.52 14.70 7.38
CA LEU A 232 11.57 15.55 6.19
C LEU A 232 12.52 14.97 5.11
N LYS A 233 13.73 14.55 5.50
CA LYS A 233 14.70 13.87 4.61
C LYS A 233 14.12 12.57 4.03
N PHE A 234 13.45 11.78 4.86
CA PHE A 234 12.81 10.54 4.44
C PHE A 234 11.74 10.78 3.34
N MET A 235 10.94 11.85 3.45
CA MET A 235 9.88 12.15 2.48
C MET A 235 10.37 12.50 1.06
N VAL A 236 11.60 13.03 0.92
CA VAL A 236 12.19 13.36 -0.39
C VAL A 236 13.02 12.22 -1.01
N HIS A 237 13.10 11.06 -0.34
CA HIS A 237 13.89 9.93 -0.83
C HIS A 237 13.28 9.32 -2.11
N PRO A 238 14.03 9.16 -3.22
CA PRO A 238 13.47 8.80 -4.53
C PRO A 238 12.85 7.40 -4.62
N ALA A 239 13.14 6.51 -3.65
CA ALA A 239 12.57 5.17 -3.55
C ALA A 239 11.51 5.03 -2.42
N ILE A 240 10.98 6.13 -1.86
CA ILE A 240 9.93 6.07 -0.85
C ILE A 240 8.65 5.42 -1.41
N SER A 241 8.07 4.47 -0.67
CA SER A 241 6.85 3.78 -1.08
C SER A 241 5.61 4.68 -0.97
N SER A 242 4.59 4.42 -1.80
CA SER A 242 3.32 5.13 -1.74
C SER A 242 2.62 5.06 -0.36
N ILE A 243 2.86 4.00 0.43
CA ILE A 243 2.26 3.82 1.75
C ILE A 243 3.00 4.68 2.77
N ASN A 244 4.34 4.60 2.79
CA ASN A 244 5.16 5.40 3.69
C ASN A 244 5.05 6.90 3.39
N LEU A 245 4.96 7.30 2.12
CA LEU A 245 4.78 8.69 1.72
C LEU A 245 3.42 9.26 2.18
N THR A 246 2.33 8.49 2.05
CA THR A 246 1.01 8.93 2.55
C THR A 246 0.91 8.88 4.08
N ALA A 247 1.59 7.94 4.74
CA ALA A 247 1.73 7.91 6.19
C ALA A 247 2.48 9.15 6.72
N ALA A 248 3.59 9.53 6.07
CA ALA A 248 4.39 10.70 6.42
C ALA A 248 3.65 12.02 6.17
N LEU A 249 2.96 12.16 5.03
CA LEU A 249 2.05 13.29 4.78
C LEU A 249 1.03 13.48 5.92
N GLY A 250 0.37 12.39 6.34
CA GLY A 250 -0.58 12.43 7.44
C GLY A 250 0.04 12.66 8.82
N SER A 251 1.32 12.32 9.00
CA SER A 251 2.10 12.67 10.20
C SER A 251 2.42 14.17 10.23
N LEU A 252 2.97 14.74 9.16
CA LEU A 252 3.25 16.17 9.06
C LEU A 252 1.97 17.01 9.24
N ALA A 253 0.84 16.59 8.66
CA ALA A 253 -0.46 17.25 8.83
C ALA A 253 -1.01 17.21 10.27
N THR A 254 -0.45 16.33 11.09
CA THR A 254 -0.84 16.14 12.50
C THR A 254 0.15 16.83 13.44
N ILE A 255 1.44 16.88 13.07
CA ILE A 255 2.46 17.73 13.69
C ILE A 255 2.10 19.20 13.50
N ALA A 256 1.89 19.69 12.27
CA ALA A 256 1.63 21.11 11.99
C ALA A 256 0.40 21.68 12.74
N ARG A 257 -0.66 20.89 12.94
CA ARG A 257 -1.84 21.31 13.72
C ARG A 257 -1.63 21.26 15.23
N GLN A 258 -0.96 20.22 15.73
CA GLN A 258 -0.65 20.14 17.18
C GLN A 258 0.51 21.05 17.59
N ARG A 259 1.39 21.43 16.66
CA ARG A 259 2.62 22.21 16.85
C ARG A 259 2.80 23.22 15.71
N PRO A 260 2.03 24.33 15.69
CA PRO A 260 2.06 25.29 14.57
C PRO A 260 3.39 26.03 14.38
N MET A 261 4.34 25.89 15.31
CA MET A 261 5.73 26.32 15.13
C MET A 261 6.44 25.64 13.95
N PHE A 262 6.02 24.41 13.58
CA PHE A 262 6.56 23.64 12.45
C PHE A 262 5.70 23.77 11.18
N MET A 263 4.82 24.78 11.11
CA MET A 263 3.91 24.96 9.98
C MET A 263 4.67 25.28 8.68
N ALA A 264 5.71 26.12 8.76
CA ALA A 264 6.50 26.55 7.61
C ALA A 264 7.21 25.37 6.94
N GLU A 265 7.91 24.56 7.74
CA GLU A 265 8.66 23.38 7.29
C GLU A 265 7.73 22.32 6.67
N VAL A 266 6.52 22.16 7.22
CA VAL A 266 5.51 21.25 6.67
C VAL A 266 4.94 21.74 5.34
N ILE A 267 4.66 23.04 5.19
CA ILE A 267 4.21 23.60 3.90
C ILE A 267 5.32 23.53 2.86
N GLN A 268 6.57 23.86 3.22
CA GLN A 268 7.74 23.75 2.33
C GLN A 268 7.96 22.29 1.88
N ALA A 269 7.76 21.31 2.76
CA ALA A 269 7.82 19.89 2.40
C ALA A 269 6.73 19.48 1.40
N TYR A 270 5.52 20.05 1.54
CA TYR A 270 4.40 19.82 0.63
C TYR A 270 4.61 20.48 -0.74
N GLU A 271 5.18 21.69 -0.79
CA GLU A 271 5.61 22.34 -2.04
C GLU A 271 6.69 21.51 -2.74
N THR A 272 7.72 21.11 -2.00
CA THR A 272 8.85 20.31 -2.52
C THR A 272 8.39 18.98 -3.10
N LEU A 273 7.47 18.28 -2.42
CA LEU A 273 6.90 17.03 -2.91
C LEU A 273 5.94 17.24 -4.09
N HIS A 274 5.17 18.33 -4.13
CA HIS A 274 4.29 18.62 -5.26
C HIS A 274 5.10 18.83 -6.55
N ALA A 275 6.21 19.56 -6.47
CA ALA A 275 7.14 19.74 -7.58
C ALA A 275 7.88 18.44 -7.95
N ASN A 276 8.34 17.68 -6.94
CA ASN A 276 9.22 16.52 -7.12
C ASN A 276 8.59 15.23 -6.58
N LEU A 277 7.52 14.74 -7.22
CA LEU A 277 6.98 13.41 -6.87
C LEU A 277 7.98 12.31 -7.25
N PRO A 278 8.24 11.32 -6.38
CA PRO A 278 9.17 10.23 -6.66
C PRO A 278 8.83 9.46 -7.95
N PRO A 279 9.77 9.30 -8.91
CA PRO A 279 9.51 8.69 -10.22
C PRO A 279 9.27 7.18 -10.16
N THR A 280 9.50 6.57 -9.01
CA THR A 280 9.23 5.17 -8.69
C THR A 280 7.74 4.86 -8.49
N LEU A 281 6.88 5.89 -8.34
CA LEU A 281 5.45 5.74 -8.10
C LEU A 281 4.67 5.48 -9.39
N ALA A 282 3.89 4.39 -9.41
CA ALA A 282 2.96 4.10 -10.51
C ALA A 282 1.85 5.17 -10.61
N LYS A 283 1.25 5.35 -11.80
CA LYS A 283 0.23 6.39 -12.05
C LYS A 283 -0.93 6.40 -11.05
N SER A 284 -1.39 5.24 -10.60
CA SER A 284 -2.42 5.10 -9.56
C SER A 284 -1.94 5.49 -8.15
N GLN A 285 -0.67 5.26 -7.84
CA GLN A 285 -0.02 5.70 -6.60
C GLN A 285 0.17 7.22 -6.61
N VAL A 286 0.60 7.81 -7.73
CA VAL A 286 0.67 9.28 -7.93
C VAL A 286 -0.71 9.93 -7.69
N SER A 287 -1.79 9.38 -8.25
CA SER A 287 -3.15 9.86 -7.97
C SER A 287 -3.55 9.72 -6.49
N SER A 288 -3.14 8.63 -5.83
CA SER A 288 -3.39 8.42 -4.39
C SER A 288 -2.63 9.44 -3.53
N VAL A 289 -1.35 9.66 -3.82
CA VAL A 289 -0.50 10.64 -3.12
C VAL A 289 -1.06 12.06 -3.30
N ARG A 290 -1.39 12.48 -4.54
CA ARG A 290 -2.01 13.78 -4.81
C ARG A 290 -3.35 13.96 -4.08
N LYS A 291 -4.19 12.91 -4.00
CA LYS A 291 -5.46 12.93 -3.26
C LYS A 291 -5.25 13.09 -1.74
N ASN A 292 -4.27 12.41 -1.16
CA ASN A 292 -3.95 12.55 0.26
C ASN A 292 -3.30 13.92 0.55
N LEU A 293 -2.41 14.40 -0.32
CA LEU A 293 -1.83 15.75 -0.23
C LEU A 293 -2.91 16.83 -0.22
N LYS A 294 -3.89 16.77 -1.14
CA LYS A 294 -5.07 17.66 -1.12
C LYS A 294 -5.84 17.57 0.20
N LEU A 295 -6.11 16.37 0.70
CA LEU A 295 -6.83 16.16 1.97
C LEU A 295 -6.07 16.76 3.16
N HIS A 296 -4.75 16.61 3.20
CA HIS A 296 -3.91 17.17 4.26
C HIS A 296 -3.75 18.69 4.16
N LEU A 297 -3.57 19.24 2.96
CA LEU A 297 -3.61 20.69 2.73
C LEU A 297 -4.95 21.31 3.16
N LEU A 298 -6.10 20.70 2.81
CA LEU A 298 -7.42 21.14 3.29
C LEU A 298 -7.60 20.99 4.81
N SER A 299 -6.95 20.01 5.43
CA SER A 299 -6.96 19.84 6.89
C SER A 299 -6.09 20.88 7.61
N VAL A 300 -4.97 21.28 7.01
CA VAL A 300 -4.06 22.31 7.54
C VAL A 300 -4.62 23.71 7.30
N LEU A 301 -5.25 23.97 6.13
CA LEU A 301 -5.90 25.24 5.81
C LEU A 301 -6.96 25.67 6.83
N ARG A 302 -7.60 24.70 7.51
CA ARG A 302 -8.60 24.96 8.57
C ARG A 302 -7.98 25.44 9.88
N HIS A 303 -6.67 25.33 10.04
CA HIS A 303 -5.98 25.70 11.27
C HIS A 303 -5.85 27.23 11.38
N PRO A 304 -6.10 27.85 12.55
CA PRO A 304 -6.03 29.31 12.69
C PRO A 304 -4.67 29.91 12.27
N SER A 305 -3.57 29.23 12.59
CA SER A 305 -2.19 29.60 12.24
C SER A 305 -1.76 29.22 10.82
N SER A 306 -2.67 28.74 9.97
CA SER A 306 -2.39 28.63 8.52
C SER A 306 -2.44 29.99 7.80
N GLY A 307 -2.87 31.07 8.49
CA GLY A 307 -3.12 32.40 7.94
C GLY A 307 -1.99 32.92 7.03
N ASP A 308 -0.76 32.94 7.54
CA ASP A 308 0.40 33.46 6.81
C ASP A 308 0.79 32.60 5.59
N PHE A 309 0.40 31.31 5.60
CA PHE A 309 0.65 30.33 4.56
C PHE A 309 -0.54 30.14 3.59
N GLN A 310 -1.66 30.86 3.78
CA GLN A 310 -2.86 30.72 2.95
C GLN A 310 -2.60 30.89 1.44
N PRO A 311 -1.73 31.81 0.97
CA PRO A 311 -1.42 31.90 -0.46
C PRO A 311 -0.80 30.61 -1.02
N GLN A 312 0.24 30.09 -0.37
CA GLN A 312 0.94 28.86 -0.77
C GLN A 312 0.00 27.65 -0.76
N ILE A 313 -0.75 27.47 0.33
CA ILE A 313 -1.71 26.38 0.49
C ILE A 313 -2.82 26.47 -0.57
N THR A 314 -3.29 27.69 -0.91
CA THR A 314 -4.30 27.91 -1.95
C THR A 314 -3.78 27.56 -3.33
N THR A 315 -2.56 27.98 -3.69
CA THR A 315 -1.91 27.62 -4.96
C THR A 315 -1.80 26.11 -5.11
N LEU A 316 -1.18 25.41 -4.13
CA LEU A 316 -1.06 23.95 -4.16
C LEU A 316 -2.42 23.23 -4.26
N LEU A 317 -3.47 23.77 -3.64
CA LEU A 317 -4.81 23.21 -3.74
C LEU A 317 -5.42 23.39 -5.13
N VAL A 318 -5.22 24.55 -5.77
CA VAL A 318 -5.64 24.78 -7.17
C VAL A 318 -4.90 23.85 -8.13
N ASP A 319 -3.59 23.70 -7.97
CA ASP A 319 -2.74 22.79 -8.79
C ASP A 319 -3.14 21.31 -8.61
N LEU A 320 -3.73 20.95 -7.46
CA LEU A 320 -4.32 19.65 -7.17
C LEU A 320 -5.80 19.51 -7.60
N GLY A 321 -6.34 20.47 -8.36
CA GLY A 321 -7.71 20.44 -8.88
C GLY A 321 -8.78 20.71 -7.81
N THR A 322 -8.51 21.58 -6.84
CA THR A 322 -9.47 21.98 -5.81
C THR A 322 -10.27 23.18 -6.26
N GLN A 323 -11.60 23.09 -6.21
CA GLN A 323 -12.47 24.21 -6.58
C GLN A 323 -12.36 25.34 -5.55
N GLN A 324 -12.39 26.60 -5.99
CA GLN A 324 -12.30 27.76 -5.09
C GLN A 324 -13.37 27.76 -3.99
N ALA A 325 -14.55 27.19 -4.25
CA ALA A 325 -15.61 27.01 -3.25
C ALA A 325 -15.28 25.97 -2.15
N GLU A 326 -14.47 24.95 -2.45
CA GLU A 326 -13.99 23.94 -1.49
C GLU A 326 -12.86 24.52 -0.61
N ILE A 327 -11.99 25.35 -1.20
CA ILE A 327 -10.96 26.14 -0.51
C ILE A 327 -11.63 27.15 0.44
N ALA A 328 -12.57 27.97 -0.07
CA ALA A 328 -13.25 28.99 0.72
C ALA A 328 -14.06 28.42 1.90
N ARG A 329 -14.67 27.23 1.74
CA ARG A 329 -15.33 26.49 2.85
C ARG A 329 -14.37 25.93 3.90
N SER A 330 -13.07 25.86 3.59
CA SER A 330 -12.03 25.30 4.45
C SER A 330 -11.10 26.35 5.05
N MET A 331 -11.22 27.63 4.68
CA MET A 331 -10.51 28.71 5.36
C MET A 331 -11.15 29.02 6.73
N PRO A 332 -10.38 29.25 7.80
CA PRO A 332 -10.92 29.70 9.08
C PRO A 332 -11.54 31.09 8.93
N SER A 333 -12.66 31.31 9.61
CA SER A 333 -13.24 32.66 9.71
C SER A 333 -12.21 33.62 10.31
N PRO A 334 -11.97 34.81 9.72
CA PRO A 334 -11.00 35.77 10.24
C PRO A 334 -11.43 36.19 11.66
N ARG A 335 -10.62 35.81 12.66
CA ARG A 335 -10.88 36.19 14.06
C ARG A 335 -10.61 37.68 14.23
N ASP A 336 -11.57 38.39 14.85
CA ASP A 336 -11.39 39.77 15.27
C ASP A 336 -10.12 39.95 16.12
N THR A 337 -9.14 40.68 15.61
CA THR A 337 -7.86 41.00 16.28
C THR A 337 -8.03 42.06 17.38
N ARG A 338 -9.14 42.02 18.13
CA ARG A 338 -9.59 43.11 19.00
C ARG A 338 -10.08 42.69 20.40
N LYS A 339 -9.21 41.99 21.14
CA LYS A 339 -9.20 42.05 22.62
C LYS A 339 -7.81 42.37 23.15
N ARG A 340 -7.55 43.66 23.39
CA ARG A 340 -6.58 44.06 24.42
C ARG A 340 -7.17 43.68 25.79
N PRO A 341 -6.34 43.40 26.82
CA PRO A 341 -6.85 43.40 28.19
C PRO A 341 -7.45 44.78 28.51
N ARG A 342 -8.50 44.79 29.32
CA ARG A 342 -9.17 46.02 29.78
C ARG A 342 -9.26 45.93 31.29
N ASP A 343 -8.61 46.87 31.97
CA ASP A 343 -8.79 47.10 33.39
C ASP A 343 -10.24 47.49 33.70
N GLU A 344 -10.69 47.15 34.90
CA GLU A 344 -11.92 47.72 35.45
C GLU A 344 -11.72 49.22 35.72
N PRO A 345 -12.79 50.01 35.63
CA PRO A 345 -13.48 50.26 36.89
C PRO A 345 -15.02 50.23 36.80
N ASP A 346 -15.60 49.53 37.78
CA ASP A 346 -16.76 49.91 38.61
C ASP A 346 -18.11 50.30 37.95
N ALA A 347 -19.16 50.32 38.77
CA ALA A 347 -20.55 50.35 38.36
C ALA A 347 -21.15 51.75 38.23
N THR A 348 -22.19 51.89 37.40
CA THR A 348 -23.60 52.04 37.84
C THR A 348 -24.50 52.57 36.70
N LEU A 349 -25.82 52.36 36.84
CA LEU A 349 -26.91 52.95 36.02
C LEU A 349 -27.00 52.52 34.53
N LYS A 350 -28.16 52.60 33.86
CA LYS A 350 -29.54 52.15 34.17
C LYS A 350 -30.40 52.21 32.88
N LYS A 351 -31.48 51.40 32.80
CA LYS A 351 -32.63 51.49 31.85
C LYS A 351 -32.31 51.09 30.37
N MET A 352 -33.00 50.10 29.78
CA MET A 352 -34.37 50.06 29.18
C MET A 352 -34.46 50.74 27.79
N LYS A 353 -35.28 50.31 26.81
CA LYS A 353 -36.06 49.06 26.51
C LYS A 353 -36.70 49.26 25.10
N ILE A 354 -37.21 48.21 24.46
CA ILE A 354 -38.14 48.18 23.29
C ILE A 354 -37.50 48.32 21.89
N GLU A 355 -37.43 47.17 21.22
CA GLU A 355 -37.74 46.90 19.80
C GLU A 355 -39.25 46.59 19.66
N PRO A 356 -39.83 46.40 18.44
CA PRO A 356 -39.45 46.81 17.06
C PRO A 356 -40.67 47.59 16.45
N PRO A 357 -41.32 47.32 15.28
CA PRO A 357 -40.94 46.73 13.98
C PRO A 357 -41.51 47.47 12.70
N LEU A 358 -41.32 46.84 11.53
CA LEU A 358 -42.12 46.88 10.26
C LEU A 358 -41.93 48.03 9.23
N GLY A 359 -42.13 47.65 7.95
CA GLY A 359 -41.92 48.43 6.72
C GLY A 359 -40.47 48.31 6.20
N GLU A 360 -40.12 47.60 5.13
CA GLU A 360 -40.89 46.99 4.02
C GLU A 360 -41.69 48.00 3.17
N ASP A 361 -41.04 48.56 2.16
CA ASP A 361 -41.45 48.39 0.75
C ASP A 361 -40.25 48.67 -0.20
N ASP A 362 -40.42 48.49 -1.52
CA ASP A 362 -39.36 48.11 -2.46
C ASP A 362 -38.99 49.17 -3.56
N GLU A 363 -38.02 48.79 -4.41
CA GLU A 363 -37.72 49.23 -5.79
C GLU A 363 -37.02 50.59 -6.14
N ASP A 364 -35.85 50.40 -6.77
CA ASP A 364 -35.39 51.00 -8.06
C ASP A 364 -34.26 52.04 -8.17
N LYS A 365 -33.91 52.36 -9.44
CA LYS A 365 -32.60 52.80 -9.99
C LYS A 365 -32.48 54.35 -10.02
N ASP A 366 -31.37 55.03 -10.39
CA ASP A 366 -30.55 54.84 -11.61
C ASP A 366 -29.23 55.67 -11.68
N LEU A 367 -28.35 55.26 -12.59
CA LEU A 367 -27.30 56.01 -13.35
C LEU A 367 -26.03 56.62 -12.67
N GLU A 368 -25.00 56.79 -13.52
CA GLU A 368 -23.58 57.19 -13.28
C GLU A 368 -23.34 58.73 -13.60
N PRO A 369 -22.12 59.36 -13.73
CA PRO A 369 -20.74 58.80 -13.83
C PRO A 369 -19.51 59.64 -13.31
N THR A 370 -18.30 59.06 -13.54
CA THR A 370 -16.93 59.66 -13.66
C THR A 370 -16.25 60.39 -12.49
N MET A 371 -15.00 60.01 -12.15
CA MET A 371 -13.78 60.80 -12.49
C MET A 371 -12.43 60.22 -11.93
N VAL A 372 -11.47 60.04 -12.84
CA VAL A 372 -10.02 60.42 -12.83
C VAL A 372 -9.16 60.39 -11.52
N ALA A 373 -8.12 59.54 -11.57
CA ALA A 373 -6.75 59.67 -11.01
C ALA A 373 -6.42 59.50 -9.50
N ALA A 374 -5.12 59.21 -9.30
CA ALA A 374 -4.38 58.90 -8.06
C ALA A 374 -3.80 60.20 -7.41
N PRO A 375 -3.11 60.18 -6.22
CA PRO A 375 -2.55 59.01 -5.52
C PRO A 375 -2.72 58.97 -3.98
N LYS A 376 -2.33 57.82 -3.39
CA LYS A 376 -1.85 57.70 -2.00
C LYS A 376 -0.60 56.83 -1.95
N ALA A 377 0.32 57.17 -1.05
CA ALA A 377 1.60 56.48 -0.88
C ALA A 377 1.60 55.48 0.29
N ALA A 378 2.46 54.47 0.17
CA ALA A 378 3.15 53.69 1.21
C ALA A 378 2.41 53.30 2.51
N GLY A 379 2.27 51.98 2.70
CA GLY A 379 2.23 51.32 4.00
C GLY A 379 3.30 50.24 4.04
N GLN A 380 3.97 50.05 5.18
CA GLN A 380 5.19 49.23 5.29
C GLN A 380 5.01 47.77 4.84
N ALA A 381 5.98 47.27 4.07
CA ALA A 381 6.02 45.89 3.61
C ALA A 381 6.60 44.93 4.67
N SER A 382 6.26 43.65 4.55
CA SER A 382 7.08 42.55 5.08
C SER A 382 8.47 42.56 4.44
N VAL A 383 9.51 42.15 5.17
CA VAL A 383 10.82 41.85 4.56
C VAL A 383 10.60 40.68 3.59
N PRO A 384 10.81 40.85 2.26
CA PRO A 384 10.62 39.77 1.29
C PRO A 384 11.72 38.72 1.47
N SER A 385 11.41 37.44 1.24
CA SER A 385 12.44 36.40 1.29
C SER A 385 13.37 36.46 0.08
N ASP A 386 14.52 35.82 0.16
CA ASP A 386 15.46 35.61 -0.96
C ASP A 386 14.72 35.12 -2.23
N THR A 387 13.68 34.30 -2.05
CA THR A 387 12.84 33.77 -3.14
C THR A 387 11.87 34.80 -3.69
N ASP A 388 11.29 35.67 -2.85
CA ASP A 388 10.38 36.73 -3.28
C ASP A 388 11.15 37.84 -4.03
N ILE A 389 12.29 38.29 -3.51
CA ILE A 389 13.18 39.28 -4.18
C ILE A 389 13.60 38.76 -5.55
N THR A 390 14.00 37.49 -5.63
CA THR A 390 14.41 36.86 -6.89
C THR A 390 13.21 36.65 -7.83
N ALA A 391 12.00 36.42 -7.32
CA ALA A 391 10.78 36.33 -8.12
C ALA A 391 10.34 37.69 -8.69
N GLU A 392 10.41 38.77 -7.91
CA GLU A 392 10.12 40.13 -8.39
C GLU A 392 11.12 40.58 -9.46
N PHE A 393 12.40 40.19 -9.35
CA PHE A 393 13.40 40.40 -10.39
C PHE A 393 13.09 39.62 -11.68
N LEU A 394 12.65 38.37 -11.58
CA LEU A 394 12.35 37.53 -12.75
C LEU A 394 11.01 37.90 -13.43
N GLN A 395 10.01 38.37 -12.70
CA GLN A 395 8.68 38.66 -13.23
C GLN A 395 8.67 39.58 -14.48
N PRO A 396 9.38 40.74 -14.52
CA PRO A 396 9.43 41.57 -15.73
C PRO A 396 10.31 40.99 -16.85
N LEU A 397 11.19 40.03 -16.54
CA LEU A 397 12.04 39.37 -17.52
C LEU A 397 11.32 38.24 -18.28
N LEU A 398 10.19 37.75 -17.78
CA LEU A 398 9.34 36.74 -18.44
C LEU A 398 8.47 37.32 -19.58
N THR A 399 9.08 38.11 -20.47
CA THR A 399 8.44 38.54 -21.71
C THR A 399 8.25 37.35 -22.67
N PRO A 400 7.27 37.36 -23.59
CA PRO A 400 7.10 36.29 -24.56
C PRO A 400 8.35 36.01 -25.41
N GLU A 401 9.12 37.05 -25.74
CA GLU A 401 10.39 36.95 -26.48
C GLU A 401 11.50 36.31 -25.65
N ASN A 402 11.68 36.72 -24.39
CA ASN A 402 12.67 36.11 -23.50
C ASN A 402 12.32 34.65 -23.16
N VAL A 403 11.05 34.34 -22.95
CA VAL A 403 10.58 32.97 -22.73
C VAL A 403 10.77 32.12 -23.99
N ALA A 404 10.47 32.64 -25.19
CA ALA A 404 10.76 31.95 -26.44
C ALA A 404 12.26 31.67 -26.62
N ASN A 405 13.12 32.66 -26.36
CA ASN A 405 14.57 32.50 -26.42
C ASN A 405 15.10 31.50 -25.39
N LEU A 406 14.58 31.51 -24.16
CA LEU A 406 14.91 30.54 -23.11
C LEU A 406 14.51 29.11 -23.52
N VAL A 407 13.33 28.95 -24.12
CA VAL A 407 12.86 27.66 -24.67
C VAL A 407 13.76 27.22 -25.82
N LEU A 408 14.08 28.09 -26.78
CA LEU A 408 14.95 27.77 -27.92
C LEU A 408 16.36 27.33 -27.48
N ILE A 409 16.93 27.99 -26.45
CA ILE A 409 18.21 27.58 -25.85
C ILE A 409 18.06 26.22 -25.14
N SER A 410 16.94 25.97 -24.45
CA SER A 410 16.71 24.69 -23.76
C SER A 410 16.40 23.53 -24.71
N MET A 411 15.93 23.77 -25.94
CA MET A 411 15.65 22.70 -26.92
C MET A 411 16.84 21.78 -27.20
N VAL A 412 18.07 22.27 -27.10
CA VAL A 412 19.30 21.46 -27.29
C VAL A 412 19.51 20.46 -26.14
N TYR A 413 18.87 20.67 -25.00
CA TYR A 413 18.91 19.81 -23.81
C TYR A 413 17.63 18.97 -23.64
N LEU A 414 16.64 19.11 -24.51
CA LEU A 414 15.45 18.26 -24.50
C LEU A 414 15.76 16.90 -25.16
N PRO A 415 15.25 15.78 -24.61
CA PRO A 415 15.40 14.48 -25.24
C PRO A 415 14.58 14.38 -26.53
N GLU A 416 15.13 13.70 -27.55
CA GLU A 416 14.50 13.52 -28.88
C GLU A 416 13.14 12.81 -28.83
N ALA A 417 12.87 12.06 -27.75
CA ALA A 417 11.59 11.42 -27.48
C ALA A 417 10.97 11.98 -26.20
N MET A 418 9.68 12.33 -26.25
CA MET A 418 8.92 12.87 -25.11
C MET A 418 8.97 11.88 -23.92
N PRO A 419 9.46 12.28 -22.73
CA PRO A 419 9.50 11.40 -21.57
C PRO A 419 8.11 10.96 -21.13
N ALA A 420 7.93 9.65 -20.89
CA ALA A 420 6.66 9.08 -20.42
C ALA A 420 6.21 9.65 -19.07
N SER A 421 7.14 10.15 -18.24
CA SER A 421 6.85 10.93 -17.03
C SER A 421 6.15 12.25 -17.37
N PHE A 422 6.76 13.07 -18.23
CA PHE A 422 6.20 14.35 -18.68
C PHE A 422 4.82 14.16 -19.33
N GLN A 423 4.68 13.19 -20.23
CA GLN A 423 3.39 12.87 -20.87
C GLN A 423 2.31 12.41 -19.87
N ALA A 424 2.71 11.84 -18.72
CA ALA A 424 1.78 11.41 -17.67
C ALA A 424 1.41 12.51 -16.66
N THR A 425 2.21 13.58 -16.55
CA THR A 425 1.97 14.72 -15.64
C THR A 425 1.49 16.00 -16.34
N TYR A 426 1.73 16.14 -17.65
CA TYR A 426 1.33 17.31 -18.42
C TYR A 426 -0.19 17.51 -18.39
N THR A 427 -0.60 18.69 -17.93
CA THR A 427 -2.00 19.11 -17.84
C THR A 427 -2.13 20.42 -18.62
N PRO A 428 -2.92 20.49 -19.72
CA PRO A 428 -3.04 21.70 -20.52
C PRO A 428 -3.57 22.88 -19.70
N VAL A 429 -2.90 24.03 -19.79
CA VAL A 429 -3.35 25.26 -19.12
C VAL A 429 -4.39 25.95 -20.00
N GLU A 430 -5.66 25.89 -19.61
CA GLU A 430 -6.81 26.40 -20.40
C GLU A 430 -6.78 27.91 -20.70
N SER A 431 -5.92 28.67 -20.03
CA SER A 431 -5.70 30.10 -20.28
C SER A 431 -4.28 30.48 -19.85
N ALA A 432 -3.29 30.16 -20.67
CA ALA A 432 -1.88 30.49 -20.41
C ALA A 432 -1.58 31.98 -20.66
N GLY A 433 -0.61 32.55 -19.92
CA GLY A 433 -0.14 33.93 -20.09
C GLY A 433 -0.82 34.98 -19.21
N THR A 434 -1.60 34.57 -18.20
CA THR A 434 -2.15 35.52 -17.21
C THR A 434 -1.06 36.06 -16.28
N GLU A 435 -1.21 37.29 -15.79
CA GLU A 435 -0.23 37.92 -14.87
C GLU A 435 0.01 37.07 -13.60
N ALA A 436 -1.02 36.38 -13.11
CA ALA A 436 -0.91 35.45 -11.98
C ALA A 436 -0.04 34.23 -12.29
N GLN A 437 -0.12 33.68 -13.50
CA GLN A 437 0.77 32.59 -13.94
C GLN A 437 2.20 33.07 -14.19
N ILE A 438 2.37 34.29 -14.71
CA ILE A 438 3.71 34.89 -14.89
C ILE A 438 4.38 35.07 -13.52
N LYS A 439 3.64 35.56 -12.51
CA LYS A 439 4.10 35.62 -11.10
C LYS A 439 4.43 34.24 -10.52
N HIS A 440 3.58 33.24 -10.76
CA HIS A 440 3.84 31.87 -10.29
C HIS A 440 5.08 31.25 -10.97
N LEU A 441 5.24 31.40 -12.29
CA LEU A 441 6.42 30.94 -13.02
C LEU A 441 7.70 31.65 -12.57
N ALA A 442 7.64 32.96 -12.33
CA ALA A 442 8.75 33.71 -11.75
C ALA A 442 9.13 33.18 -10.36
N ARG A 443 8.15 32.86 -9.50
CA ARG A 443 8.38 32.27 -8.17
C ARG A 443 8.96 30.86 -8.27
N LEU A 444 8.48 30.00 -9.17
CA LEU A 444 9.06 28.67 -9.41
C LEU A 444 10.53 28.76 -9.85
N MET A 445 10.84 29.61 -10.82
CA MET A 445 12.21 29.82 -11.30
C MET A 445 13.10 30.43 -10.21
N ALA A 446 12.59 31.40 -9.45
CA ALA A 446 13.28 31.99 -8.31
C ALA A 446 13.67 30.92 -7.27
N THR A 447 12.73 30.07 -6.86
CA THR A 447 12.99 28.99 -5.88
C THR A 447 14.11 28.06 -6.34
N GLN A 448 14.18 27.71 -7.64
CA GLN A 448 15.26 26.89 -8.19
C GLN A 448 16.60 27.65 -8.23
N MET A 449 16.59 28.93 -8.63
CA MET A 449 17.79 29.77 -8.66
C MET A 449 18.36 29.99 -7.24
N THR A 450 17.52 30.32 -6.26
CA THR A 450 17.95 30.52 -4.88
C THR A 450 18.47 29.23 -4.24
N ALA A 451 17.87 28.07 -4.57
CA ALA A 451 18.37 26.76 -4.14
C ALA A 451 19.75 26.43 -4.74
N ALA A 452 20.04 26.93 -5.94
CA ALA A 452 21.38 26.89 -6.56
C ALA A 452 22.33 28.00 -6.06
N GLY A 453 21.90 28.84 -5.11
CA GLY A 453 22.69 29.95 -4.57
C GLY A 453 22.78 31.19 -5.47
N LEU A 454 21.89 31.32 -6.46
CA LEU A 454 21.87 32.36 -7.49
C LEU A 454 20.66 33.30 -7.35
N GLY A 455 20.84 34.56 -7.76
CA GLY A 455 19.77 35.56 -7.83
C GLY A 455 19.89 36.67 -6.77
N PRO A 456 19.32 37.87 -7.05
CA PRO A 456 19.58 39.07 -6.26
C PRO A 456 19.08 38.99 -4.82
N GLY A 457 18.09 38.13 -4.51
CA GLY A 457 17.67 37.89 -3.13
C GLY A 457 18.76 37.24 -2.27
N VAL A 458 19.53 36.30 -2.84
CA VAL A 458 20.65 35.63 -2.15
C VAL A 458 21.80 36.61 -1.90
N GLU A 459 21.95 37.63 -2.76
CA GLU A 459 22.97 38.67 -2.63
C GLU A 459 22.55 39.74 -1.61
N GLN A 460 21.28 40.16 -1.63
CA GLN A 460 20.73 41.08 -0.63
C GLN A 460 20.70 40.47 0.77
N THR A 461 20.29 39.20 0.94
CA THR A 461 20.30 38.54 2.26
C THR A 461 21.71 38.21 2.79
N LYS A 462 22.74 38.22 1.94
CA LYS A 462 24.15 38.26 2.38
C LYS A 462 24.52 39.63 2.94
N HIS A 463 24.16 40.72 2.27
CA HIS A 463 24.41 42.09 2.75
C HIS A 463 23.59 42.48 4.00
N LEU A 464 22.35 42.01 4.11
CA LEU A 464 21.44 42.32 5.23
C LEU A 464 21.80 41.64 6.58
N LYS A 465 22.94 40.96 6.66
CA LYS A 465 23.48 40.37 7.91
C LYS A 465 24.55 41.23 8.58
N GLU A 466 24.86 42.40 8.01
CA GLU A 466 25.79 43.38 8.56
C GLU A 466 25.02 44.67 8.94
N GLU A 467 25.20 45.16 10.17
CA GLU A 467 24.63 46.37 10.82
C GLU A 467 23.22 46.32 11.52
N PRO A 468 22.92 47.16 12.57
CA PRO A 468 21.81 46.92 13.52
C PRO A 468 20.85 48.11 13.91
N LYS A 469 19.76 47.82 14.67
CA LYS A 469 18.91 48.73 15.55
C LYS A 469 17.80 49.62 14.89
N GLU A 470 16.67 50.03 15.52
CA GLU A 470 15.99 49.61 16.79
C GLU A 470 14.42 49.70 16.86
N GLU A 471 13.77 50.80 17.33
CA GLU A 471 12.40 50.76 17.96
C GLU A 471 11.19 51.50 17.28
N LYS A 472 10.00 50.84 17.37
CA LYS A 472 8.63 51.33 17.73
C LYS A 472 7.66 52.13 16.78
N ALA A 473 6.47 51.52 16.61
CA ALA A 473 5.11 52.05 16.90
C ALA A 473 4.16 52.72 15.85
N ALA A 474 3.32 51.88 15.23
CA ALA A 474 1.83 51.90 15.23
C ALA A 474 0.94 52.99 14.50
N LYS A 475 0.11 52.44 13.59
CA LYS A 475 -1.09 52.97 12.86
C LYS A 475 -2.15 53.76 13.67
N PRO A 476 -3.07 54.49 12.99
CA PRO A 476 -4.44 53.94 12.78
C PRO A 476 -5.02 54.09 11.34
N GLU A 477 -6.28 53.67 11.16
CA GLU A 477 -7.02 53.45 9.88
C GLU A 477 -7.96 54.65 9.53
N SER A 478 -8.83 54.72 8.48
CA SER A 478 -9.98 53.81 8.19
C SER A 478 -10.79 54.09 6.88
N VAL A 479 -11.15 53.01 6.13
CA VAL A 479 -12.40 52.82 5.30
C VAL A 479 -12.45 53.73 4.00
N VAL A 480 -13.33 53.70 2.95
CA VAL A 480 -14.77 53.39 2.69
C VAL A 480 -15.08 52.99 1.19
N ILE A 481 -16.11 52.15 0.94
CA ILE A 481 -17.12 52.03 -0.20
C ILE A 481 -16.67 52.19 -1.70
N LYS A 482 -16.87 51.25 -2.67
CA LYS A 482 -18.10 50.73 -3.41
C LYS A 482 -18.69 51.72 -4.48
N ARG A 483 -19.25 51.36 -5.67
CA ARG A 483 -19.35 50.13 -6.55
C ARG A 483 -20.18 50.42 -7.86
N ARG A 484 -20.03 49.64 -8.97
CA ARG A 484 -20.97 49.46 -10.16
C ARG A 484 -21.05 50.62 -11.23
N LEU A 485 -21.58 50.53 -12.49
CA LEU A 485 -22.00 49.43 -13.45
C LEU A 485 -22.33 49.88 -14.93
N SER A 486 -22.29 48.91 -15.89
CA SER A 486 -23.20 48.71 -17.07
C SER A 486 -23.14 49.65 -18.32
N ALA A 487 -23.66 49.35 -19.54
CA ALA A 487 -23.96 48.09 -20.31
C ALA A 487 -24.43 48.43 -21.79
N LEU A 488 -25.12 47.48 -22.48
CA LEU A 488 -26.02 47.58 -23.68
C LEU A 488 -25.40 47.28 -25.09
N ALA A 489 -26.09 46.66 -26.08
CA ALA A 489 -27.47 46.10 -26.19
C ALA A 489 -27.67 45.01 -27.33
N GLN A 490 -28.72 44.16 -27.18
CA GLN A 490 -29.73 43.60 -28.15
C GLN A 490 -29.31 43.00 -29.55
N GLY A 491 -30.05 42.07 -30.20
CA GLY A 491 -31.20 41.18 -29.85
C GLY A 491 -32.23 40.92 -31.01
N GLN A 492 -32.80 39.70 -31.19
CA GLN A 492 -34.10 39.36 -31.90
C GLN A 492 -34.48 37.83 -31.86
N ALA A 493 -35.68 37.41 -32.33
CA ALA A 493 -36.27 36.03 -32.22
C ALA A 493 -36.89 35.46 -33.56
N ILE A 494 -37.88 34.54 -33.73
CA ILE A 494 -39.24 34.27 -33.12
C ILE A 494 -39.81 32.86 -33.53
N SER A 495 -40.53 32.13 -32.63
CA SER A 495 -41.56 31.01 -32.77
C SER A 495 -41.24 29.68 -33.54
N VAL A 496 -41.96 28.53 -33.50
CA VAL A 496 -43.42 28.15 -33.37
C VAL A 496 -43.66 26.79 -32.64
N LEU A 497 -44.77 26.67 -31.87
CA LEU A 497 -45.59 25.51 -31.34
C LEU A 497 -45.01 24.06 -31.18
N GLY A 498 -45.41 23.23 -30.20
CA GLY A 498 -46.41 23.37 -29.12
C GLY A 498 -46.70 22.06 -28.32
N ALA A 499 -47.77 22.04 -27.51
CA ALA A 499 -48.30 20.97 -26.63
C ALA A 499 -47.68 20.80 -25.20
N GLN A 500 -48.53 20.50 -24.21
CA GLN A 500 -48.26 20.38 -22.76
C GLN A 500 -48.78 19.00 -22.25
N GLY A 501 -48.29 18.41 -21.15
CA GLY A 501 -48.77 18.61 -19.77
C GLY A 501 -49.76 17.50 -19.35
N SER A 502 -50.06 17.17 -18.07
CA SER A 502 -49.47 17.50 -16.76
C SER A 502 -49.87 16.39 -15.74
N ALA A 503 -49.81 16.62 -14.42
CA ALA A 503 -49.96 15.60 -13.36
C ALA A 503 -51.23 15.68 -12.48
N ALA A 504 -51.55 14.55 -11.82
CA ALA A 504 -52.22 14.34 -10.52
C ALA A 504 -53.65 14.87 -10.20
N ASN A 505 -54.54 13.91 -9.90
CA ASN A 505 -55.81 13.87 -9.15
C ASN A 505 -56.39 15.10 -8.39
N LEU A 506 -57.74 15.24 -8.45
CA LEU A 506 -58.65 15.44 -7.28
C LEU A 506 -60.13 15.09 -7.64
N LEU A 507 -61.09 15.20 -6.68
CA LEU A 507 -62.49 14.66 -6.69
C LEU A 507 -63.48 15.70 -6.04
N GLU A 508 -64.81 15.55 -5.85
CA GLU A 508 -65.82 14.45 -5.98
C GLU A 508 -66.93 14.80 -7.04
N GLU A 509 -68.27 14.64 -6.98
CA GLU A 509 -69.38 14.28 -6.04
C GLU A 509 -70.39 13.32 -6.78
N GLU A 510 -71.63 12.93 -6.41
CA GLU A 510 -72.61 13.19 -5.32
C GLU A 510 -73.43 11.89 -5.01
N ALA A 511 -74.73 11.96 -4.61
CA ALA A 511 -75.52 10.88 -3.97
C ALA A 511 -77.04 10.94 -4.38
N PRO A 512 -78.10 10.53 -3.61
CA PRO A 512 -78.19 9.76 -2.32
C PRO A 512 -79.34 8.70 -2.15
N GLN A 513 -79.35 8.00 -0.97
CA GLN A 513 -80.44 7.22 -0.27
C GLN A 513 -80.80 5.75 -0.69
N ALA A 514 -81.44 4.86 0.12
CA ALA A 514 -81.53 4.66 1.61
C ALA A 514 -82.34 3.36 2.09
N LYS A 515 -82.01 2.83 3.30
CA LYS A 515 -82.83 2.03 4.29
C LYS A 515 -83.44 0.62 3.98
N ARG A 516 -83.03 -0.46 4.73
CA ARG A 516 -83.83 -1.37 5.64
C ARG A 516 -83.08 -2.65 6.17
N ARG A 517 -83.73 -3.48 7.02
CA ARG A 517 -83.30 -4.75 7.72
C ARG A 517 -84.10 -5.99 7.15
N PRO A 518 -84.10 -7.26 7.69
CA PRO A 518 -83.29 -8.00 8.71
C PRO A 518 -82.90 -9.48 8.33
N GLU A 519 -82.58 -10.34 9.32
CA GLU A 519 -82.41 -11.83 9.31
C GLU A 519 -83.78 -12.60 9.29
N PRO A 520 -83.96 -13.95 9.57
CA PRO A 520 -83.04 -15.08 9.88
C PRO A 520 -83.43 -16.47 9.25
N ILE A 521 -82.84 -17.60 9.71
CA ILE A 521 -83.51 -18.87 10.15
C ILE A 521 -82.48 -19.96 10.59
N ILE A 522 -82.78 -20.76 11.62
CA ILE A 522 -81.89 -21.76 12.28
C ILE A 522 -82.72 -22.98 12.76
N PRO A 523 -82.34 -24.25 12.45
CA PRO A 523 -82.27 -25.28 13.52
C PRO A 523 -81.32 -26.50 13.32
N ALA A 524 -80.52 -26.82 14.35
CA ALA A 524 -80.16 -28.19 14.83
C ALA A 524 -79.35 -29.17 13.91
N THR A 525 -78.79 -30.31 14.36
CA THR A 525 -78.85 -31.02 15.67
C THR A 525 -77.52 -31.75 15.99
N GLN A 526 -77.26 -32.07 17.27
CA GLN A 526 -76.24 -33.07 17.67
C GLN A 526 -76.70 -34.51 17.41
N PRO A 527 -75.80 -35.50 17.55
CA PRO A 527 -76.06 -36.53 18.56
C PRO A 527 -74.92 -36.72 19.59
N ARG A 528 -75.30 -37.06 20.82
CA ARG A 528 -74.47 -37.75 21.83
C ARG A 528 -74.68 -39.27 21.61
N LEU A 529 -73.79 -40.21 21.92
CA LEU A 529 -73.20 -40.65 23.21
C LEU A 529 -71.98 -41.56 22.85
N ALA A 530 -71.18 -42.17 23.73
CA ALA A 530 -71.26 -42.44 25.18
C ALA A 530 -69.87 -42.36 25.83
N GLY A 531 -69.78 -42.54 27.16
CA GLY A 531 -68.52 -42.48 27.91
C GLY A 531 -68.14 -43.79 28.60
N ALA A 532 -66.84 -43.97 28.86
CA ALA A 532 -66.29 -44.92 29.84
C ALA A 532 -64.98 -44.35 30.42
N GLY A 533 -64.74 -44.53 31.71
CA GLY A 533 -63.53 -44.03 32.38
C GLY A 533 -62.35 -45.00 32.26
N GLY A 534 -61.14 -44.47 32.03
CA GLY A 534 -59.91 -45.28 31.93
C GLY A 534 -58.66 -44.47 32.28
N ARG A 535 -57.94 -44.90 33.33
CA ARG A 535 -56.72 -44.31 33.92
C ARG A 535 -55.81 -43.55 32.93
N LYS A 536 -55.40 -42.33 33.31
CA LYS A 536 -54.35 -41.53 32.63
C LYS A 536 -53.07 -42.36 32.43
N LYS A 537 -52.75 -42.75 31.19
CA LYS A 537 -51.37 -43.08 30.81
C LYS A 537 -50.58 -41.77 30.66
N VAL A 538 -49.30 -41.79 31.04
CA VAL A 538 -48.38 -40.66 30.78
C VAL A 538 -48.14 -40.60 29.28
N PHE A 539 -48.47 -39.47 28.65
CA PHE A 539 -48.23 -39.25 27.22
C PHE A 539 -46.72 -39.06 26.99
N ARG A 540 -46.04 -40.09 26.48
CA ARG A 540 -44.62 -40.00 26.09
C ARG A 540 -44.53 -39.60 24.63
N LEU A 541 -43.86 -38.47 24.37
CA LEU A 541 -43.73 -37.92 23.01
C LEU A 541 -43.05 -38.90 22.03
N ALA A 542 -42.15 -39.73 22.54
CA ALA A 542 -41.46 -40.78 21.78
C ALA A 542 -42.42 -41.82 21.16
N ASP A 543 -43.57 -42.10 21.79
CA ASP A 543 -44.51 -43.14 21.35
C ASP A 543 -45.34 -42.72 20.11
N VAL A 544 -45.24 -41.45 19.70
CA VAL A 544 -46.01 -40.84 18.59
C VAL A 544 -45.10 -40.35 17.44
N LEU A 545 -43.80 -40.17 17.71
CA LEU A 545 -42.83 -39.70 16.72
C LEU A 545 -42.29 -40.86 15.87
N LYS A 546 -42.75 -40.98 14.63
CA LYS A 546 -42.02 -41.77 13.63
C LYS A 546 -40.74 -41.02 13.23
N PRO A 547 -39.57 -41.68 13.16
CA PRO A 547 -38.39 -41.08 12.56
C PRO A 547 -38.65 -40.78 11.08
N LEU A 548 -38.14 -39.65 10.60
CA LEU A 548 -38.17 -39.29 9.18
C LEU A 548 -37.22 -40.24 8.43
N SER A 549 -37.55 -40.60 7.18
CA SER A 549 -36.56 -41.26 6.32
C SER A 549 -35.44 -40.28 5.95
N ASP A 550 -34.24 -40.77 5.69
CA ASP A 550 -33.09 -39.91 5.33
C ASP A 550 -33.40 -39.05 4.10
N THR A 551 -34.12 -39.63 3.13
CA THR A 551 -34.64 -38.93 1.94
C THR A 551 -35.61 -37.79 2.25
N GLN A 552 -36.41 -37.89 3.32
CA GLN A 552 -37.26 -36.80 3.80
C GLN A 552 -36.44 -35.76 4.57
N MET A 553 -35.49 -36.22 5.40
CA MET A 553 -34.60 -35.37 6.18
C MET A 553 -33.71 -34.50 5.28
N GLU A 554 -33.07 -35.05 4.24
CA GLU A 554 -32.29 -34.27 3.27
C GLU A 554 -33.15 -33.28 2.49
N LYS A 555 -34.35 -33.69 2.05
CA LYS A 555 -35.31 -32.79 1.38
C LYS A 555 -35.74 -31.63 2.29
N LEU A 556 -35.84 -31.85 3.60
CA LEU A 556 -36.14 -30.81 4.59
C LEU A 556 -34.93 -29.91 4.89
N LYS A 557 -33.71 -30.45 5.02
CA LYS A 557 -32.45 -29.68 5.14
C LYS A 557 -32.27 -28.74 3.95
N LEU A 558 -32.36 -29.27 2.72
CA LEU A 558 -32.27 -28.52 1.48
C LEU A 558 -33.37 -27.44 1.37
N SER A 559 -34.60 -27.77 1.76
CA SER A 559 -35.72 -26.82 1.81
C SER A 559 -35.52 -25.70 2.85
N ALA A 560 -34.90 -26.00 4.00
CA ALA A 560 -34.57 -25.01 5.02
C ALA A 560 -33.47 -24.05 4.53
N ILE A 561 -32.36 -24.58 4.00
CA ILE A 561 -31.24 -23.76 3.52
C ILE A 561 -31.65 -22.91 2.30
N LYS A 562 -32.44 -23.45 1.35
CA LYS A 562 -33.00 -22.64 0.26
C LYS A 562 -33.94 -21.52 0.74
N ARG A 563 -34.59 -21.66 1.91
CA ARG A 563 -35.35 -20.57 2.53
C ARG A 563 -34.44 -19.52 3.18
N ILE A 564 -33.37 -19.93 3.86
CA ILE A 564 -32.37 -19.01 4.46
C ILE A 564 -31.67 -18.19 3.36
N LEU A 565 -31.19 -18.82 2.29
CA LEU A 565 -30.53 -18.12 1.17
C LEU A 565 -31.47 -17.15 0.45
N ARG A 566 -32.76 -17.48 0.30
CA ARG A 566 -33.78 -16.56 -0.23
C ARG A 566 -34.04 -15.38 0.70
N ALA A 567 -34.04 -15.59 2.02
CA ALA A 567 -34.18 -14.50 2.99
C ALA A 567 -33.00 -13.52 2.90
N GLU A 568 -31.76 -14.01 2.79
CA GLU A 568 -30.59 -13.13 2.65
C GLU A 568 -30.53 -12.41 1.29
N ARG A 569 -31.06 -12.99 0.19
CA ARG A 569 -31.30 -12.22 -1.05
C ARG A 569 -32.25 -11.04 -0.81
N ALA A 570 -33.37 -11.26 -0.11
CA ALA A 570 -34.33 -10.20 0.20
C ALA A 570 -33.76 -9.11 1.13
N VAL A 571 -32.89 -9.48 2.07
CA VAL A 571 -32.19 -8.52 2.96
C VAL A 571 -31.11 -7.74 2.22
N ALA A 572 -30.37 -8.38 1.29
CA ALA A 572 -29.36 -7.68 0.48
C ALA A 572 -29.99 -6.58 -0.39
N CYS A 573 -31.17 -6.83 -0.96
CA CYS A 573 -31.89 -5.87 -1.81
C CYS A 573 -32.55 -4.70 -1.04
N SER A 574 -32.74 -4.79 0.29
CA SER A 574 -33.53 -3.81 1.05
C SER A 574 -32.73 -2.67 1.70
N GLY A 575 -31.41 -2.65 1.52
CA GLY A 575 -30.53 -1.59 2.05
C GLY A 575 -30.37 -1.54 3.58
N ALA A 576 -31.12 -2.36 4.34
CA ALA A 576 -31.23 -2.31 5.80
C ALA A 576 -29.94 -2.70 6.58
N ALA A 577 -28.85 -3.02 5.89
CA ALA A 577 -27.58 -3.49 6.47
C ALA A 577 -26.81 -2.45 7.32
N GLN A 578 -27.24 -1.18 7.33
CA GLN A 578 -26.58 -0.05 8.01
C GLN A 578 -27.21 0.35 9.36
N VAL A 579 -28.34 -0.22 9.76
CA VAL A 579 -29.09 0.27 10.93
C VAL A 579 -28.43 -0.18 12.25
N ARG A 580 -27.83 0.78 12.97
CA ARG A 580 -27.49 0.62 14.39
C ARG A 580 -28.77 0.61 15.24
N PRO A 581 -28.96 -0.34 16.17
CA PRO A 581 -30.03 -0.23 17.16
C PRO A 581 -29.71 0.84 18.20
N ALA A 582 -30.71 1.62 18.60
CA ALA A 582 -30.64 2.49 19.77
C ALA A 582 -30.93 1.68 21.06
N PRO A 583 -30.40 2.08 22.22
CA PRO A 583 -30.62 1.35 23.48
C PRO A 583 -32.03 1.60 24.04
N PRO A 584 -32.80 0.55 24.41
CA PRO A 584 -34.03 0.71 25.17
C PRO A 584 -33.75 0.94 26.66
N HIS A 585 -34.62 1.68 27.34
CA HIS A 585 -34.57 1.90 28.79
C HIS A 585 -35.26 0.76 29.56
N HIS A 586 -34.71 0.42 30.74
CA HIS A 586 -35.30 -0.31 31.89
C HIS A 586 -36.31 -1.46 31.66
N TRP A 587 -36.05 -2.63 32.27
CA TRP A 587 -36.90 -3.28 33.31
C TRP A 587 -36.27 -4.62 33.78
N GLY A 588 -36.27 -4.87 35.10
CA GLY A 588 -36.25 -6.17 35.80
C GLY A 588 -35.28 -7.34 35.42
N GLU A 589 -34.42 -7.72 36.36
CA GLU A 589 -34.03 -9.13 36.61
C GLU A 589 -35.18 -9.91 37.31
N PRO A 590 -35.19 -11.26 37.51
CA PRO A 590 -34.11 -12.28 37.41
C PRO A 590 -34.58 -13.58 36.67
N PRO A 591 -34.03 -14.81 36.85
CA PRO A 591 -32.76 -15.28 37.42
C PRO A 591 -31.91 -16.14 36.44
N SER A 592 -30.80 -16.71 36.94
CA SER A 592 -29.71 -17.35 36.19
C SER A 592 -29.91 -18.81 35.71
N LEU A 593 -29.49 -19.10 34.48
CA LEU A 593 -28.94 -20.39 34.01
C LEU A 593 -27.81 -20.13 32.97
N PRO A 594 -26.84 -21.04 32.77
CA PRO A 594 -25.61 -20.73 32.03
C PRO A 594 -25.77 -20.83 30.51
N THR A 595 -25.32 -19.79 29.79
CA THR A 595 -25.20 -19.79 28.32
C THR A 595 -23.75 -19.63 27.88
N SER A 596 -23.37 -20.42 26.88
CA SER A 596 -22.04 -20.42 26.26
C SER A 596 -21.79 -19.18 25.40
N HIS A 597 -20.54 -18.69 25.42
CA HIS A 597 -19.87 -17.88 24.38
C HIS A 597 -20.75 -17.01 23.46
N GLN A 598 -20.79 -15.70 23.72
CA GLN A 598 -21.16 -14.70 22.71
C GLN A 598 -20.13 -13.57 22.67
N ASP A 599 -19.62 -13.26 21.48
CA ASP A 599 -18.81 -12.06 21.21
C ASP A 599 -19.69 -10.81 21.37
N PRO A 600 -19.51 -9.95 22.39
CA PRO A 600 -20.42 -8.83 22.65
C PRO A 600 -20.11 -7.61 21.76
N LEU A 601 -20.08 -7.81 20.43
CA LEU A 601 -20.11 -6.75 19.40
C LEU A 601 -20.24 -7.27 17.94
N ALA A 602 -20.48 -8.57 17.72
CA ALA A 602 -20.68 -9.10 16.36
C ALA A 602 -21.94 -8.51 15.69
N SER A 603 -21.79 -7.91 14.51
CA SER A 603 -22.93 -7.39 13.75
C SER A 603 -23.89 -8.51 13.32
N PRO A 604 -25.20 -8.24 13.14
CA PRO A 604 -26.16 -9.26 12.70
C PRO A 604 -25.75 -9.97 11.39
N ARG A 605 -25.05 -9.27 10.49
CA ARG A 605 -24.48 -9.84 9.26
C ARG A 605 -23.37 -10.86 9.56
N GLN A 606 -22.43 -10.52 10.46
CA GLN A 606 -21.36 -11.44 10.86
C GLN A 606 -21.89 -12.69 11.57
N ALA A 607 -22.94 -12.54 12.41
CA ALA A 607 -23.61 -13.69 13.03
C ALA A 607 -24.23 -14.63 11.99
N ARG A 608 -24.95 -14.09 10.99
CA ARG A 608 -25.52 -14.88 9.88
C ARG A 608 -24.46 -15.55 9.01
N VAL A 609 -23.34 -14.87 8.73
CA VAL A 609 -22.21 -15.44 8.00
C VAL A 609 -21.56 -16.60 8.76
N LYS A 610 -21.31 -16.46 10.08
CA LYS A 610 -20.83 -17.57 10.93
C LYS A 610 -21.80 -18.77 10.90
N ILE A 611 -23.11 -18.52 10.98
CA ILE A 611 -24.14 -19.56 10.93
C ILE A 611 -24.15 -20.28 9.57
N LEU A 612 -24.15 -19.54 8.45
CA LEU A 612 -24.15 -20.12 7.10
C LEU A 612 -22.89 -20.97 6.84
N ALA A 613 -21.70 -20.48 7.19
CA ALA A 613 -20.46 -21.24 7.06
C ALA A 613 -20.50 -22.53 7.88
N SER A 614 -20.91 -22.44 9.16
CA SER A 614 -21.03 -23.61 10.04
C SER A 614 -22.02 -24.66 9.51
N LEU A 615 -23.16 -24.23 8.96
CA LEU A 615 -24.18 -25.14 8.40
C LEU A 615 -23.64 -25.92 7.19
N VAL A 616 -22.89 -25.28 6.28
CA VAL A 616 -22.33 -25.97 5.11
C VAL A 616 -21.28 -27.01 5.50
N THR A 617 -20.43 -26.71 6.49
CA THR A 617 -19.44 -27.69 6.98
C THR A 617 -20.03 -28.88 7.75
N GLN A 618 -21.33 -28.86 8.07
CA GLN A 618 -22.03 -29.88 8.87
C GLN A 618 -22.98 -30.78 8.07
N PHE A 619 -23.21 -30.51 6.78
CA PHE A 619 -24.12 -31.29 5.94
C PHE A 619 -23.53 -31.53 4.54
N GLU A 620 -23.97 -32.61 3.89
CA GLU A 620 -23.27 -33.16 2.71
C GLU A 620 -23.77 -32.63 1.35
N VAL A 621 -23.34 -33.32 0.29
CA VAL A 621 -23.10 -32.84 -1.08
C VAL A 621 -24.12 -31.85 -1.68
N PRO A 622 -25.45 -32.05 -1.67
CA PRO A 622 -26.38 -31.12 -2.35
C PRO A 622 -26.38 -29.69 -1.79
N LEU A 623 -25.75 -29.44 -0.63
CA LEU A 623 -25.73 -28.15 0.03
C LEU A 623 -24.48 -27.31 -0.30
N LYS A 624 -23.31 -27.94 -0.49
CA LYS A 624 -22.09 -27.26 -0.94
C LYS A 624 -22.31 -26.54 -2.27
N SER A 625 -22.91 -27.23 -3.25
CA SER A 625 -23.14 -26.68 -4.60
C SER A 625 -24.13 -25.51 -4.63
N GLU A 626 -25.19 -25.56 -3.81
CA GLU A 626 -26.18 -24.47 -3.72
C GLU A 626 -25.58 -23.21 -3.07
N VAL A 627 -24.73 -23.38 -2.05
CA VAL A 627 -24.04 -22.23 -1.41
C VAL A 627 -22.90 -21.70 -2.27
N LEU A 628 -22.16 -22.57 -2.98
CA LEU A 628 -21.18 -22.14 -3.98
C LEU A 628 -21.85 -21.31 -5.10
N ALA A 629 -22.95 -21.80 -5.68
CA ALA A 629 -23.72 -21.06 -6.66
C ALA A 629 -24.25 -19.72 -6.10
N PHE A 630 -24.75 -19.70 -4.85
CA PHE A 630 -25.17 -18.48 -4.18
C PHE A 630 -24.02 -17.49 -3.89
N ILE A 631 -22.81 -17.96 -3.62
CA ILE A 631 -21.63 -17.11 -3.44
C ILE A 631 -21.19 -16.52 -4.78
N LEU A 632 -21.09 -17.35 -5.82
CA LEU A 632 -20.63 -16.93 -7.16
C LEU A 632 -21.61 -15.96 -7.83
N ASP A 633 -22.93 -16.13 -7.63
CA ASP A 633 -24.02 -15.25 -8.08
C ASP A 633 -23.70 -13.76 -7.86
N ASP A 634 -23.25 -13.39 -6.67
CA ASP A 634 -22.73 -12.05 -6.32
C ASP A 634 -21.54 -12.20 -5.35
N ILE A 635 -20.38 -12.52 -5.93
CA ILE A 635 -19.14 -12.68 -5.16
C ILE A 635 -18.72 -11.35 -4.49
N ARG A 636 -18.97 -10.20 -5.14
CA ARG A 636 -18.62 -8.86 -4.62
C ARG A 636 -19.28 -8.59 -3.25
N GLY A 637 -20.58 -8.87 -3.11
CA GLY A 637 -21.32 -8.73 -1.85
C GLY A 637 -21.12 -9.87 -0.84
N ARG A 638 -20.63 -11.04 -1.31
CA ARG A 638 -20.63 -12.31 -0.54
C ARG A 638 -19.22 -12.86 -0.25
N LEU A 639 -18.16 -12.12 -0.57
CA LEU A 639 -16.76 -12.47 -0.25
C LEU A 639 -16.56 -12.85 1.23
N ASP A 640 -17.20 -12.14 2.16
CA ASP A 640 -17.11 -12.44 3.61
C ASP A 640 -17.62 -13.85 3.94
N LEU A 641 -18.61 -14.36 3.20
CA LEU A 641 -19.13 -15.72 3.34
C LEU A 641 -18.24 -16.75 2.66
N ALA A 642 -17.65 -16.41 1.50
CA ALA A 642 -16.65 -17.26 0.83
C ALA A 642 -15.44 -17.52 1.73
N PHE A 643 -14.91 -16.47 2.37
CA PHE A 643 -13.84 -16.61 3.36
C PHE A 643 -14.30 -17.37 4.60
N ALA A 644 -15.46 -17.02 5.19
CA ALA A 644 -15.94 -17.71 6.38
C ALA A 644 -16.10 -19.23 6.17
N TRP A 645 -16.59 -19.67 5.00
CA TRP A 645 -16.68 -21.10 4.66
C TRP A 645 -15.29 -21.72 4.44
N LEU A 646 -14.41 -21.10 3.64
CA LEU A 646 -13.08 -21.62 3.34
C LEU A 646 -12.21 -21.77 4.61
N PHE A 647 -12.26 -20.80 5.52
CA PHE A 647 -11.59 -20.90 6.83
C PHE A 647 -12.24 -21.94 7.75
N GLN A 648 -13.56 -22.16 7.66
CA GLN A 648 -14.25 -23.18 8.47
C GLN A 648 -13.90 -24.61 8.02
N GLU A 649 -13.83 -24.89 6.71
CA GLU A 649 -13.36 -26.19 6.18
C GLU A 649 -11.89 -26.45 6.57
N TYR A 650 -11.03 -25.42 6.52
CA TYR A 650 -9.64 -25.53 6.97
C TYR A 650 -9.52 -25.83 8.48
N ASN A 651 -10.32 -25.15 9.30
CA ASN A 651 -10.37 -25.42 10.74
C ASN A 651 -10.92 -26.82 11.05
N ALA A 652 -11.86 -27.34 10.25
CA ALA A 652 -12.34 -28.72 10.36
C ALA A 652 -11.23 -29.74 10.05
N TYR A 653 -10.46 -29.53 8.97
CA TYR A 653 -9.27 -30.33 8.66
C TYR A 653 -8.27 -30.34 9.84
N LEU A 654 -7.90 -29.17 10.37
CA LEU A 654 -6.99 -29.06 11.52
C LEU A 654 -7.52 -29.77 12.78
N SER A 655 -8.84 -29.76 12.98
CA SER A 655 -9.50 -30.40 14.14
C SER A 655 -9.50 -31.93 14.09
N HIS A 656 -9.17 -32.53 12.94
CA HIS A 656 -9.13 -33.98 12.75
C HIS A 656 -7.72 -34.56 12.57
N LEU A 657 -6.66 -33.73 12.67
CA LEU A 657 -5.27 -34.21 12.62
C LEU A 657 -4.97 -35.27 13.71
N PRO A 658 -4.21 -36.33 13.40
CA PRO A 658 -3.48 -36.58 12.15
C PRO A 658 -4.31 -37.24 11.03
N ALA A 659 -5.57 -37.61 11.27
CA ALA A 659 -6.42 -38.33 10.32
C ALA A 659 -7.31 -37.42 9.43
N GLY A 660 -7.10 -36.10 9.49
CA GLY A 660 -7.88 -35.12 8.72
C GLY A 660 -7.54 -35.15 7.24
N SER A 661 -8.56 -35.29 6.39
CA SER A 661 -8.41 -35.14 4.94
C SER A 661 -8.51 -33.68 4.50
N LEU A 662 -7.71 -33.28 3.51
CA LEU A 662 -7.79 -31.97 2.85
C LEU A 662 -8.88 -31.89 1.78
N GLU A 663 -9.46 -33.01 1.34
CA GLU A 663 -10.42 -33.08 0.21
C GLU A 663 -11.54 -32.04 0.33
N ARG A 664 -12.18 -31.93 1.51
CA ARG A 664 -13.32 -31.01 1.74
C ARG A 664 -12.95 -29.53 1.63
N TYR A 665 -11.70 -29.19 1.98
CA TYR A 665 -11.14 -27.85 1.82
C TYR A 665 -10.73 -27.59 0.37
N ASP A 666 -10.14 -28.59 -0.29
CA ASP A 666 -9.71 -28.52 -1.68
C ASP A 666 -10.90 -28.37 -2.64
N GLU A 667 -11.97 -29.18 -2.46
CA GLU A 667 -13.28 -29.00 -3.11
C GLU A 667 -13.80 -27.55 -3.02
N CYS A 668 -13.73 -26.95 -1.83
CA CYS A 668 -14.21 -25.60 -1.57
C CYS A 668 -13.34 -24.56 -2.31
N LEU A 669 -12.02 -24.69 -2.21
CA LEU A 669 -11.06 -23.78 -2.84
C LEU A 669 -11.12 -23.88 -4.37
N ILE A 670 -11.06 -25.09 -4.94
CA ILE A 670 -11.20 -25.36 -6.37
C ILE A 670 -12.53 -24.82 -6.88
N GLY A 671 -13.65 -25.12 -6.20
CA GLY A 671 -14.99 -24.68 -6.61
C GLY A 671 -15.10 -23.15 -6.67
N LEU A 672 -14.54 -22.45 -5.68
CA LEU A 672 -14.49 -20.99 -5.66
C LEU A 672 -13.59 -20.41 -6.77
N LEU A 673 -12.42 -21.01 -7.02
CA LEU A 673 -11.47 -20.52 -8.03
C LEU A 673 -11.91 -20.81 -9.47
N ALA A 674 -12.44 -22.01 -9.74
CA ALA A 674 -12.95 -22.40 -11.07
C ALA A 674 -14.25 -21.65 -11.41
N GLY A 675 -15.20 -21.58 -10.48
CA GLY A 675 -16.44 -20.79 -10.67
C GLY A 675 -16.19 -19.27 -10.77
N LEU A 676 -15.04 -18.79 -10.28
CA LEU A 676 -14.54 -17.46 -10.61
C LEU A 676 -13.97 -17.40 -12.03
N GLN A 677 -13.15 -18.37 -12.44
CA GLN A 677 -12.53 -18.42 -13.77
C GLN A 677 -13.56 -18.40 -14.90
N GLU A 678 -14.73 -19.03 -14.74
CA GLU A 678 -15.81 -19.01 -15.74
C GLU A 678 -16.42 -17.61 -15.97
N LYS A 679 -16.39 -16.70 -14.99
CA LYS A 679 -17.05 -15.38 -15.12
C LYS A 679 -16.22 -14.41 -15.96
N PRO A 680 -16.82 -13.67 -16.93
CA PRO A 680 -16.07 -12.83 -17.87
C PRO A 680 -15.49 -11.55 -17.25
N ASP A 681 -16.22 -10.89 -16.32
CA ASP A 681 -15.80 -9.61 -15.71
C ASP A 681 -14.92 -9.82 -14.47
N GLN A 682 -13.60 -9.95 -14.70
CA GLN A 682 -12.59 -10.30 -13.69
C GLN A 682 -11.63 -9.14 -13.34
N LYS A 683 -11.95 -7.90 -13.74
CA LYS A 683 -11.04 -6.74 -13.64
C LYS A 683 -10.73 -6.26 -12.21
N ASP A 684 -11.50 -6.72 -11.22
CA ASP A 684 -11.46 -6.25 -9.83
C ASP A 684 -10.39 -6.95 -8.95
N GLY A 685 -9.66 -7.93 -9.47
CA GLY A 685 -8.67 -8.69 -8.69
C GLY A 685 -9.26 -9.62 -7.62
N ILE A 686 -10.54 -9.97 -7.72
CA ILE A 686 -11.24 -10.83 -6.75
C ILE A 686 -10.60 -12.22 -6.66
N PHE A 687 -10.20 -12.81 -7.80
CA PHE A 687 -9.44 -14.07 -7.86
C PHE A 687 -8.12 -13.97 -7.06
N THR A 688 -7.34 -12.92 -7.32
CA THR A 688 -6.10 -12.63 -6.57
C THR A 688 -6.37 -12.51 -5.08
N LYS A 689 -7.47 -11.87 -4.66
CA LYS A 689 -7.83 -11.77 -3.23
C LYS A 689 -8.16 -13.14 -2.64
N VAL A 690 -8.96 -13.97 -3.31
CA VAL A 690 -9.30 -15.33 -2.82
C VAL A 690 -8.03 -16.17 -2.67
N VAL A 691 -7.14 -16.16 -3.68
CA VAL A 691 -5.86 -16.89 -3.66
C VAL A 691 -4.92 -16.42 -2.55
N LEU A 692 -4.85 -15.10 -2.28
CA LEU A 692 -3.91 -14.57 -1.28
C LEU A 692 -4.40 -14.72 0.17
N GLU A 693 -5.72 -14.72 0.41
CA GLU A 693 -6.31 -14.85 1.75
C GLU A 693 -6.61 -16.32 2.14
N ALA A 694 -6.63 -17.26 1.18
CA ALA A 694 -6.87 -18.68 1.43
C ALA A 694 -5.83 -19.28 2.42
N PRO A 695 -6.22 -20.03 3.48
CA PRO A 695 -5.27 -20.55 4.46
C PRO A 695 -4.08 -21.30 3.84
N LEU A 696 -4.35 -22.26 2.96
CA LEU A 696 -3.38 -23.10 2.28
C LEU A 696 -3.66 -23.15 0.77
N ILE A 697 -2.64 -23.11 -0.06
CA ILE A 697 -2.75 -23.45 -1.48
C ILE A 697 -2.30 -24.91 -1.65
N THR A 698 -3.25 -25.75 -2.03
CA THR A 698 -3.08 -27.16 -2.44
C THR A 698 -2.49 -27.24 -3.86
N GLU A 699 -1.98 -28.41 -4.24
CA GLU A 699 -1.45 -28.64 -5.59
C GLU A 699 -2.56 -28.56 -6.65
N SER A 700 -3.72 -29.16 -6.37
CA SER A 700 -4.95 -29.03 -7.17
C SER A 700 -5.37 -27.58 -7.41
N ALA A 701 -5.38 -26.74 -6.37
CA ALA A 701 -5.70 -25.31 -6.51
C ALA A 701 -4.60 -24.54 -7.25
N LEU A 702 -3.33 -24.96 -7.14
CA LEU A 702 -2.22 -24.39 -7.88
C LEU A 702 -2.33 -24.68 -9.40
N GLU A 703 -2.90 -25.82 -9.79
CA GLU A 703 -3.27 -26.05 -11.20
C GLU A 703 -4.37 -25.12 -11.70
N VAL A 704 -5.39 -24.83 -10.89
CA VAL A 704 -6.44 -23.85 -11.26
C VAL A 704 -5.81 -22.46 -11.44
N ILE A 705 -4.85 -22.10 -10.58
CA ILE A 705 -4.06 -20.86 -10.72
C ILE A 705 -3.19 -20.89 -12.00
N ARG A 706 -2.59 -22.04 -12.35
CA ARG A 706 -1.85 -22.21 -13.62
C ARG A 706 -2.78 -22.00 -14.83
N LYS A 707 -3.91 -22.70 -14.88
CA LYS A 707 -4.95 -22.60 -15.92
C LYS A 707 -5.51 -21.16 -16.04
N TYR A 708 -5.58 -20.41 -14.95
CA TYR A 708 -5.95 -18.99 -14.93
C TYR A 708 -4.86 -18.06 -15.52
N CYS A 709 -3.58 -18.43 -15.42
CA CYS A 709 -2.48 -17.70 -16.06
C CYS A 709 -2.40 -17.93 -17.58
N GLU A 710 -2.88 -19.10 -18.05
CA GLU A 710 -2.92 -19.52 -19.46
C GLU A 710 -4.07 -18.89 -20.28
N ASP A 711 -4.96 -18.14 -19.63
CA ASP A 711 -6.02 -17.32 -20.24
C ASP A 711 -5.44 -15.98 -20.73
N GLU A 712 -5.41 -15.75 -22.04
CA GLU A 712 -4.88 -14.54 -22.66
C GLU A 712 -5.58 -13.24 -22.21
N SER A 713 -6.83 -13.31 -21.75
CA SER A 713 -7.58 -12.15 -21.26
C SER A 713 -7.12 -11.71 -19.85
N ARG A 714 -6.45 -12.60 -19.11
CA ARG A 714 -6.14 -12.47 -17.68
C ARG A 714 -4.69 -12.74 -17.32
N THR A 715 -3.86 -13.17 -18.26
CA THR A 715 -2.44 -13.50 -18.05
C THR A 715 -1.73 -12.53 -17.10
N TYR A 716 -1.85 -11.21 -17.31
CA TYR A 716 -1.24 -10.21 -16.44
C TYR A 716 -1.66 -10.35 -14.96
N LEU A 717 -2.95 -10.57 -14.69
CA LEU A 717 -3.50 -10.71 -13.35
C LEU A 717 -3.14 -12.08 -12.74
N GLY A 718 -3.10 -13.14 -13.54
CA GLY A 718 -2.60 -14.46 -13.14
C GLY A 718 -1.12 -14.42 -12.72
N MET A 719 -0.24 -13.94 -13.60
CA MET A 719 1.19 -13.79 -13.30
C MET A 719 1.44 -12.84 -12.12
N SER A 720 0.65 -11.77 -11.98
CA SER A 720 0.70 -10.89 -10.80
C SER A 720 0.24 -11.60 -9.51
N THR A 721 -0.66 -12.59 -9.61
CA THR A 721 -1.12 -13.40 -8.47
C THR A 721 -0.04 -14.40 -8.07
N LEU A 722 0.61 -15.07 -9.03
CA LEU A 722 1.78 -15.94 -8.78
C LEU A 722 2.93 -15.16 -8.14
N ARG A 723 3.31 -13.99 -8.70
CA ARG A 723 4.31 -13.09 -8.09
C ARG A 723 3.97 -12.76 -6.63
N ASP A 724 2.73 -12.42 -6.36
CA ASP A 724 2.29 -12.05 -5.02
C ASP A 724 2.27 -13.26 -4.06
N LEU A 725 1.93 -14.46 -4.52
CA LEU A 725 2.11 -15.70 -3.74
C LEU A 725 3.58 -15.93 -3.39
N ILE A 726 4.49 -15.84 -4.38
CA ILE A 726 5.94 -16.04 -4.21
C ILE A 726 6.49 -15.11 -3.12
N PHE A 727 6.09 -13.82 -3.11
CA PHE A 727 6.58 -12.87 -2.10
C PHE A 727 5.79 -12.83 -0.78
N LYS A 728 4.56 -13.34 -0.71
CA LYS A 728 3.74 -13.35 0.53
C LYS A 728 3.78 -14.69 1.27
N ARG A 729 4.27 -15.77 0.66
CA ARG A 729 4.26 -17.14 1.21
C ARG A 729 5.62 -17.85 1.03
N PRO A 730 6.68 -17.41 1.74
CA PRO A 730 8.03 -17.95 1.59
C PRO A 730 8.12 -19.47 1.75
N SER A 731 7.30 -20.08 2.61
CA SER A 731 7.31 -21.53 2.90
C SER A 731 6.99 -22.43 1.70
N ARG A 732 6.41 -21.90 0.61
CA ARG A 732 6.17 -22.62 -0.67
C ARG A 732 6.67 -21.81 -1.89
N GLN A 733 7.57 -20.85 -1.67
CA GLN A 733 8.07 -19.89 -2.66
C GLN A 733 8.52 -20.54 -3.98
N PHE A 734 9.30 -21.61 -3.89
CA PHE A 734 9.85 -22.32 -5.05
C PHE A 734 8.78 -23.09 -5.86
N GLN A 735 7.72 -23.60 -5.22
CA GLN A 735 6.61 -24.25 -5.94
C GLN A 735 5.86 -23.25 -6.83
N TYR A 736 5.52 -22.07 -6.29
CA TYR A 736 4.85 -21.02 -7.06
C TYR A 736 5.77 -20.41 -8.14
N LEU A 737 7.08 -20.33 -7.87
CA LEU A 737 8.08 -19.88 -8.84
C LEU A 737 8.28 -20.88 -9.98
N HIS A 738 8.26 -22.19 -9.71
CA HIS A 738 8.34 -23.24 -10.72
C HIS A 738 7.18 -23.13 -11.73
N VAL A 739 5.94 -22.95 -11.25
CA VAL A 739 4.77 -22.71 -12.13
C VAL A 739 4.98 -21.49 -13.04
N LEU A 740 5.53 -20.39 -12.50
CA LEU A 740 5.85 -19.20 -13.29
C LEU A 740 6.97 -19.45 -14.32
N LEU A 741 7.97 -20.27 -13.97
CA LEU A 741 9.07 -20.66 -14.86
C LEU A 741 8.59 -21.57 -16.01
N ASP A 742 7.73 -22.56 -15.76
CA ASP A 742 7.15 -23.41 -16.81
C ASP A 742 6.39 -22.57 -17.85
N LEU A 743 5.66 -21.55 -17.37
CA LEU A 743 4.90 -20.63 -18.20
C LEU A 743 5.80 -19.75 -19.10
N SER A 744 7.11 -19.69 -18.87
CA SER A 744 8.09 -19.05 -19.76
C SER A 744 8.42 -19.89 -21.01
N SER A 745 8.14 -21.19 -20.98
CA SER A 745 8.23 -22.12 -22.12
C SER A 745 6.87 -22.39 -22.79
N HIS A 746 5.81 -21.66 -22.40
CA HIS A 746 4.45 -21.90 -22.89
C HIS A 746 4.29 -21.63 -24.40
N GLU A 747 3.41 -22.39 -25.05
CA GLU A 747 3.05 -22.27 -26.49
C GLU A 747 2.45 -20.91 -26.85
N LYS A 748 1.41 -20.47 -26.12
CA LYS A 748 0.77 -19.16 -26.32
C LYS A 748 1.76 -18.02 -26.05
N ASP A 749 2.09 -17.26 -27.08
CA ASP A 749 3.14 -16.24 -27.03
C ASP A 749 2.86 -15.13 -26.00
N LYS A 750 1.60 -14.68 -25.83
CA LYS A 750 1.24 -13.69 -24.80
C LYS A 750 1.51 -14.19 -23.38
N VAL A 751 1.21 -15.46 -23.11
CA VAL A 751 1.44 -16.10 -21.80
C VAL A 751 2.94 -16.14 -21.50
N ARG A 752 3.71 -16.63 -22.47
CA ARG A 752 5.18 -16.69 -22.46
C ARG A 752 5.83 -15.33 -22.26
N GLN A 753 5.52 -14.33 -23.09
CA GLN A 753 6.10 -12.99 -22.99
C GLN A 753 5.80 -12.34 -21.62
N GLN A 754 4.58 -12.52 -21.11
CA GLN A 754 4.20 -11.98 -19.81
C GLN A 754 4.91 -12.69 -18.65
N ALA A 755 5.04 -14.03 -18.70
CA ALA A 755 5.81 -14.81 -17.72
C ALA A 755 7.28 -14.34 -17.69
N LEU A 756 7.93 -14.26 -18.85
CA LEU A 756 9.31 -13.76 -18.99
C LEU A 756 9.49 -12.35 -18.42
N LEU A 757 8.52 -11.45 -18.65
CA LEU A 757 8.54 -10.08 -18.12
C LEU A 757 8.41 -10.05 -16.59
N PHE A 758 7.61 -10.93 -15.99
CA PHE A 758 7.56 -11.09 -14.53
C PHE A 758 8.85 -11.71 -13.98
N ILE A 759 9.39 -12.76 -14.61
CA ILE A 759 10.62 -13.44 -14.16
C ILE A 759 11.82 -12.48 -14.17
N LYS A 760 12.00 -11.66 -15.22
CA LYS A 760 13.07 -10.63 -15.27
C LYS A 760 13.05 -9.70 -14.05
N ARG A 761 11.87 -9.18 -13.69
CA ARG A 761 11.67 -8.31 -12.51
C ARG A 761 11.87 -9.03 -11.17
N MET A 762 11.86 -10.36 -11.15
CA MET A 762 12.06 -11.18 -9.95
C MET A 762 13.53 -11.65 -9.83
N TYR A 763 14.20 -11.82 -10.96
CA TYR A 763 15.63 -12.11 -11.11
C TYR A 763 16.54 -10.96 -10.64
N GLU A 764 16.02 -9.74 -10.54
CA GLU A 764 16.64 -8.61 -9.84
C GLU A 764 16.94 -8.93 -8.36
N LYS A 765 16.22 -9.87 -7.73
CA LYS A 765 16.44 -10.29 -6.33
C LYS A 765 17.34 -11.51 -6.24
N ASP A 766 18.46 -11.38 -5.52
CA ASP A 766 19.50 -12.41 -5.46
C ASP A 766 19.00 -13.76 -4.93
N GLN A 767 18.10 -13.75 -3.94
CA GLN A 767 17.46 -14.96 -3.37
C GLN A 767 16.71 -15.83 -4.39
N LEU A 768 16.34 -15.28 -5.55
CA LEU A 768 15.68 -16.01 -6.63
C LEU A 768 16.62 -16.32 -7.80
N ARG A 769 17.75 -15.61 -7.91
CA ARG A 769 18.62 -15.64 -9.09
C ARG A 769 19.14 -17.04 -9.39
N GLU A 770 19.77 -17.69 -8.41
CA GLU A 770 20.37 -19.03 -8.59
C GLU A 770 19.34 -20.06 -9.08
N TYR A 771 18.13 -20.08 -8.50
CA TYR A 771 17.07 -21.02 -8.88
C TYR A 771 16.58 -20.79 -10.31
N VAL A 772 16.43 -19.52 -10.72
CA VAL A 772 16.01 -19.13 -12.06
C VAL A 772 17.10 -19.43 -13.11
N GLU A 773 18.38 -19.20 -12.79
CA GLU A 773 19.51 -19.59 -13.65
C GLU A 773 19.59 -21.10 -13.81
N LYS A 774 19.45 -21.86 -12.72
CA LYS A 774 19.51 -23.32 -12.72
C LYS A 774 18.40 -23.95 -13.56
N PHE A 775 17.17 -23.42 -13.48
CA PHE A 775 16.08 -23.84 -14.35
C PHE A 775 16.41 -23.54 -15.84
N ALA A 776 16.90 -22.34 -16.15
CA ALA A 776 17.26 -21.96 -17.51
C ALA A 776 18.42 -22.80 -18.09
N LEU A 777 19.42 -23.12 -17.26
CA LEU A 777 20.55 -23.99 -17.63
C LEU A 777 20.10 -25.44 -17.84
N ASN A 778 19.23 -25.98 -16.99
CA ASN A 778 18.65 -27.31 -17.17
C ASN A 778 17.93 -27.42 -18.53
N TYR A 779 17.10 -26.44 -18.90
CA TYR A 779 16.43 -26.41 -20.20
C TYR A 779 17.40 -26.23 -21.37
N LEU A 780 18.46 -25.43 -21.22
CA LEU A 780 19.51 -25.32 -22.24
C LEU A 780 20.19 -26.68 -22.51
N GLN A 781 20.53 -27.43 -21.45
CA GLN A 781 21.25 -28.70 -21.57
C GLN A 781 20.44 -29.80 -22.28
N LEU A 782 19.10 -29.70 -22.31
CA LEU A 782 18.25 -30.60 -23.11
C LEU A 782 18.64 -30.60 -24.60
N LEU A 783 19.18 -29.49 -25.11
CA LEU A 783 19.58 -29.30 -26.50
C LEU A 783 20.86 -30.07 -26.92
N VAL A 784 21.50 -30.77 -25.97
CA VAL A 784 22.60 -31.73 -26.28
C VAL A 784 22.03 -33.07 -26.76
N HIS A 785 20.78 -33.42 -26.40
CA HIS A 785 20.16 -34.67 -26.84
C HIS A 785 19.81 -34.68 -28.34
N PRO A 786 19.94 -35.84 -29.03
CA PRO A 786 19.69 -35.92 -30.47
C PRO A 786 18.23 -35.68 -30.85
N ASN A 787 17.29 -35.99 -29.94
CA ASN A 787 15.85 -35.78 -30.07
C ASN A 787 15.32 -35.06 -28.80
N PRO A 788 14.21 -34.31 -28.89
CA PRO A 788 13.54 -33.68 -27.75
C PRO A 788 13.04 -34.71 -26.71
N PRO A 789 13.38 -34.57 -25.42
CA PRO A 789 12.87 -35.45 -24.36
C PRO A 789 11.35 -35.32 -24.14
N SER A 790 10.72 -36.40 -23.64
CA SER A 790 9.27 -36.48 -23.34
C SER A 790 8.75 -35.33 -22.47
N VAL A 791 9.58 -34.85 -21.54
CA VAL A 791 9.32 -33.71 -20.64
C VAL A 791 8.87 -32.45 -21.39
N LEU A 792 9.38 -32.20 -22.60
CA LEU A 792 9.00 -31.04 -23.42
C LEU A 792 7.57 -31.14 -23.99
N PHE A 793 7.04 -32.35 -24.13
CA PHE A 793 5.69 -32.60 -24.63
C PHE A 793 4.65 -32.74 -23.51
N GLY A 794 5.08 -32.73 -22.23
CA GLY A 794 4.19 -32.77 -21.08
C GLY A 794 3.48 -34.11 -20.86
N ALA A 795 4.04 -35.21 -21.38
CA ALA A 795 3.45 -36.55 -21.28
C ALA A 795 3.32 -37.05 -19.82
N ASP A 796 4.24 -36.65 -18.93
CA ASP A 796 4.24 -37.01 -17.50
C ASP A 796 3.38 -36.07 -16.64
N LYS A 797 2.26 -35.55 -17.17
CA LYS A 797 1.30 -34.74 -16.39
C LYS A 797 0.27 -35.58 -15.63
N ASP A 798 -0.06 -36.77 -16.14
CA ASP A 798 -1.04 -37.67 -15.52
C ASP A 798 -0.36 -38.69 -14.56
N THR A 799 0.95 -38.87 -14.67
CA THR A 799 1.80 -39.59 -13.72
C THR A 799 2.20 -38.67 -12.56
N GLY A 800 1.45 -38.73 -11.45
CA GLY A 800 1.60 -37.86 -10.27
C GLY A 800 2.95 -37.94 -9.51
N GLU A 801 3.97 -38.57 -10.07
CA GLU A 801 5.30 -38.78 -9.47
C GLU A 801 6.29 -37.64 -9.78
N PHE A 802 6.00 -36.75 -10.74
CA PHE A 802 6.89 -35.62 -11.08
C PHE A 802 7.09 -34.62 -9.91
N TRP A 803 6.22 -34.63 -8.91
CA TRP A 803 6.42 -33.90 -7.65
C TRP A 803 7.63 -34.38 -6.82
N GLY A 804 8.31 -35.47 -7.23
CA GLY A 804 9.52 -36.02 -6.61
C GLY A 804 10.74 -35.08 -6.53
N TRP A 805 10.74 -33.94 -7.23
CA TRP A 805 11.76 -32.88 -7.03
C TRP A 805 11.56 -32.07 -5.72
N GLY A 806 10.46 -32.32 -4.99
CA GLY A 806 10.11 -31.64 -3.74
C GLY A 806 10.67 -32.24 -2.44
N GLY A 807 11.71 -33.10 -2.45
CA GLY A 807 12.19 -33.73 -1.20
C GLY A 807 13.61 -34.32 -1.14
N ALA A 808 14.19 -34.79 -2.25
CA ALA A 808 15.43 -35.56 -2.21
C ALA A 808 16.67 -34.78 -2.72
N ARG A 809 17.63 -34.55 -1.82
CA ARG A 809 19.06 -34.20 -2.05
C ARG A 809 19.40 -33.55 -3.40
N TRP A 810 19.24 -32.22 -3.49
CA TRP A 810 19.91 -31.41 -4.50
C TRP A 810 21.43 -31.69 -4.48
N GLY A 811 21.99 -32.16 -5.60
CA GLY A 811 23.42 -32.50 -5.72
C GLY A 811 23.75 -33.96 -6.09
N GLY A 812 22.77 -34.78 -6.48
CA GLY A 812 23.04 -36.02 -7.21
C GLY A 812 23.47 -35.73 -8.66
N PRO A 813 24.43 -36.48 -9.25
CA PRO A 813 24.74 -36.38 -10.68
C PRO A 813 23.56 -36.85 -11.55
N LEU A 814 23.39 -36.26 -12.74
CA LEU A 814 22.65 -36.92 -13.83
C LEU A 814 23.53 -38.09 -14.30
N GLY A 815 23.27 -39.30 -13.82
CA GLY A 815 24.25 -40.39 -13.84
C GLY A 815 23.69 -41.79 -13.66
N SER A 816 22.68 -42.17 -14.45
CA SER A 816 22.29 -43.56 -14.68
C SER A 816 21.77 -43.70 -16.11
N SER A 817 22.40 -44.56 -16.92
CA SER A 817 22.20 -44.60 -18.39
C SER A 817 20.97 -45.38 -18.84
N ASP A 818 20.25 -46.00 -17.91
CA ASP A 818 19.51 -47.25 -18.16
C ASP A 818 17.98 -47.10 -18.06
N ALA A 819 17.48 -45.85 -18.03
CA ALA A 819 16.05 -45.54 -18.09
C ALA A 819 15.52 -45.60 -19.55
N VAL A 820 15.67 -46.76 -20.20
CA VAL A 820 15.05 -47.04 -21.50
C VAL A 820 13.61 -47.48 -21.26
N CYS A 821 12.68 -46.55 -21.35
CA CYS A 821 11.26 -46.85 -21.57
C CYS A 821 10.92 -46.73 -23.06
N ASP A 822 10.19 -47.71 -23.59
CA ASP A 822 9.86 -47.77 -25.02
C ASP A 822 8.92 -46.62 -25.43
N ALA A 823 9.48 -45.62 -26.13
CA ALA A 823 8.75 -44.47 -26.65
C ALA A 823 8.59 -44.56 -28.17
N GLU A 824 7.34 -44.42 -28.65
CA GLU A 824 7.00 -44.42 -30.06
C GLU A 824 7.74 -43.31 -30.83
N VAL A 825 8.42 -43.68 -31.92
CA VAL A 825 9.07 -42.83 -32.95
C VAL A 825 9.32 -41.38 -32.49
N ALA A 826 10.32 -41.20 -31.60
CA ALA A 826 10.64 -39.92 -31.00
C ALA A 826 10.75 -38.79 -32.06
N ALA A 827 9.84 -37.82 -31.98
CA ALA A 827 9.71 -36.77 -32.98
C ALA A 827 11.00 -35.93 -33.08
N PRO A 828 11.46 -35.57 -34.29
CA PRO A 828 12.67 -34.76 -34.45
C PRO A 828 12.50 -33.35 -33.87
N TRP A 829 13.60 -32.73 -33.44
CA TRP A 829 13.61 -31.35 -32.95
C TRP A 829 12.94 -30.38 -33.93
N THR A 830 11.91 -29.68 -33.45
CA THR A 830 11.23 -28.61 -34.19
C THR A 830 11.75 -27.24 -33.77
N GLU A 831 11.66 -26.25 -34.65
CA GLU A 831 12.13 -24.88 -34.36
C GLU A 831 11.45 -24.27 -33.12
N GLU A 832 10.19 -24.61 -32.84
CA GLU A 832 9.49 -24.14 -31.63
C GLU A 832 9.95 -24.89 -30.37
N THR A 833 10.12 -26.22 -30.40
CA THR A 833 10.66 -26.98 -29.25
C THR A 833 12.09 -26.55 -28.87
N ILE A 834 12.90 -26.17 -29.86
CA ILE A 834 14.23 -25.59 -29.61
C ILE A 834 14.09 -24.21 -28.97
N LYS A 835 13.17 -23.36 -29.45
CA LYS A 835 12.91 -22.04 -28.86
C LYS A 835 12.38 -22.14 -27.43
N GLN A 836 11.52 -23.12 -27.12
CA GLN A 836 11.02 -23.37 -25.76
C GLN A 836 12.15 -23.54 -24.74
N CYS A 837 13.21 -24.27 -25.11
CA CYS A 837 14.42 -24.43 -24.30
C CYS A 837 15.25 -23.14 -24.15
N LEU A 838 15.13 -22.21 -25.12
CA LEU A 838 15.95 -20.99 -25.20
C LEU A 838 15.26 -19.73 -24.66
N TYR A 839 13.93 -19.66 -24.57
CA TYR A 839 13.20 -18.42 -24.29
C TYR A 839 13.61 -17.74 -22.98
N LEU A 840 13.59 -18.47 -21.87
CA LEU A 840 14.03 -17.94 -20.57
C LEU A 840 15.52 -17.62 -20.60
N TYR A 841 16.32 -18.54 -21.12
CA TYR A 841 17.77 -18.41 -21.14
C TYR A 841 18.23 -17.13 -21.85
N LEU A 842 17.73 -16.90 -23.08
CA LEU A 842 18.02 -15.71 -23.88
C LEU A 842 17.37 -14.43 -23.31
N ALA A 843 16.34 -14.55 -22.48
CA ALA A 843 15.76 -13.44 -21.74
C ALA A 843 16.62 -13.00 -20.54
N LEU A 844 17.37 -13.92 -19.92
CA LEU A 844 18.28 -13.66 -18.81
C LEU A 844 19.68 -13.20 -19.27
N LEU A 845 20.14 -13.67 -20.43
CA LEU A 845 21.48 -13.39 -20.99
C LEU A 845 21.91 -11.90 -21.00
N PRO A 846 21.03 -10.89 -21.24
CA PRO A 846 21.41 -9.48 -21.12
C PRO A 846 21.63 -8.96 -19.68
N HIS A 847 21.18 -9.71 -18.67
CA HIS A 847 21.27 -9.35 -17.24
C HIS A 847 22.43 -10.07 -16.54
N ASN A 848 22.76 -11.30 -16.94
CA ASN A 848 23.99 -11.99 -16.53
C ASN A 848 24.76 -12.47 -17.76
N HIS A 849 25.82 -11.73 -18.11
CA HIS A 849 26.57 -11.96 -19.33
C HIS A 849 27.41 -13.25 -19.31
N LYS A 850 27.69 -13.82 -18.12
CA LYS A 850 28.50 -15.05 -17.95
C LYS A 850 27.87 -16.27 -18.60
N LEU A 851 26.54 -16.27 -18.71
CA LEU A 851 25.78 -17.33 -19.36
C LEU A 851 26.27 -17.58 -20.81
N ILE A 852 26.82 -16.57 -21.50
CA ILE A 852 27.26 -16.75 -22.90
C ILE A 852 28.26 -17.89 -23.11
N HIS A 853 29.07 -18.22 -22.10
CA HIS A 853 30.05 -19.31 -22.19
C HIS A 853 29.39 -20.70 -22.15
N GLU A 854 28.35 -20.87 -21.33
CA GLU A 854 27.53 -22.10 -21.29
C GLU A 854 26.76 -22.29 -22.60
N LEU A 855 26.18 -21.22 -23.14
CA LEU A 855 25.57 -21.24 -24.47
C LEU A 855 26.57 -21.61 -25.56
N ALA A 856 27.81 -21.10 -25.48
CA ALA A 856 28.86 -21.45 -26.42
C ALA A 856 29.27 -22.93 -26.31
N SER A 857 29.30 -23.50 -25.09
CA SER A 857 29.59 -24.93 -24.89
C SER A 857 28.48 -25.81 -25.47
N VAL A 858 27.22 -25.61 -25.07
CA VAL A 858 26.09 -26.36 -25.63
C VAL A 858 25.99 -26.16 -27.15
N TYR A 859 26.31 -24.97 -27.66
CA TYR A 859 26.37 -24.72 -29.10
C TYR A 859 27.46 -25.53 -29.82
N THR A 860 28.60 -25.91 -29.22
CA THR A 860 29.56 -26.78 -29.94
C THR A 860 29.03 -28.19 -30.11
N GLU A 861 28.35 -28.72 -29.09
CA GLU A 861 27.83 -30.09 -29.03
C GLU A 861 26.52 -30.28 -29.82
N ALA A 862 25.64 -29.28 -29.84
CA ALA A 862 24.30 -29.35 -30.42
C ALA A 862 24.23 -29.73 -31.92
N ILE A 863 23.12 -30.33 -32.36
CA ILE A 863 22.91 -30.71 -33.76
C ILE A 863 22.68 -29.48 -34.69
N ALA A 864 22.75 -29.71 -36.01
CA ALA A 864 22.73 -28.65 -37.02
C ALA A 864 21.49 -27.73 -36.96
N ASP A 865 20.30 -28.26 -36.67
CA ASP A 865 19.05 -27.48 -36.64
C ASP A 865 18.89 -26.67 -35.36
N ILE A 866 19.45 -27.15 -34.25
CA ILE A 866 19.62 -26.36 -33.02
C ILE A 866 20.59 -25.21 -33.27
N LYS A 867 21.76 -25.49 -33.86
CA LYS A 867 22.74 -24.47 -34.27
C LYS A 867 22.11 -23.40 -35.18
N ARG A 868 21.37 -23.80 -36.21
CA ARG A 868 20.61 -22.88 -37.10
C ARG A 868 19.61 -22.02 -36.32
N THR A 869 18.88 -22.62 -35.38
CA THR A 869 17.86 -21.90 -34.59
C THR A 869 18.49 -20.89 -33.65
N VAL A 870 19.53 -21.26 -32.90
CA VAL A 870 20.30 -20.35 -32.01
C VAL A 870 20.81 -19.13 -32.78
N LEU A 871 21.42 -19.34 -33.96
CA LEU A 871 21.94 -18.23 -34.80
C LEU A 871 20.85 -17.25 -35.27
N ARG A 872 19.58 -17.65 -35.34
CA ARG A 872 18.46 -16.74 -35.64
C ARG A 872 18.08 -15.89 -34.44
N VAL A 873 17.91 -16.51 -33.27
CA VAL A 873 17.35 -15.85 -32.06
C VAL A 873 18.36 -15.05 -31.23
N ILE A 874 19.66 -15.32 -31.37
CA ILE A 874 20.73 -14.72 -30.55
C ILE A 874 20.97 -13.21 -30.78
N GLU A 875 20.48 -12.64 -31.89
CA GLU A 875 20.76 -11.25 -32.29
C GLU A 875 20.26 -10.20 -31.27
N GLN A 876 19.02 -10.34 -30.78
CA GLN A 876 18.44 -9.39 -29.83
C GLN A 876 19.09 -9.45 -28.43
N PRO A 877 19.30 -10.63 -27.82
CA PRO A 877 20.04 -10.75 -26.56
C PRO A 877 21.45 -10.12 -26.62
N ILE A 878 22.23 -10.40 -27.66
CA ILE A 878 23.60 -9.88 -27.82
C ILE A 878 23.62 -8.35 -27.90
N ARG A 879 22.67 -7.74 -28.62
CA ARG A 879 22.53 -6.28 -28.64
C ARG A 879 22.19 -5.69 -27.27
N GLY A 880 21.47 -6.44 -26.42
CA GLY A 880 21.20 -6.06 -25.04
C GLY A 880 22.42 -6.13 -24.11
N MET A 881 23.41 -7.00 -24.39
CA MET A 881 24.66 -7.10 -23.61
C MET A 881 25.64 -5.97 -23.92
N GLY A 882 25.64 -5.46 -25.16
CA GLY A 882 26.52 -4.40 -25.63
C GLY A 882 27.95 -4.86 -25.94
N MET A 883 28.63 -4.11 -26.82
CA MET A 883 29.95 -4.51 -27.36
C MET A 883 31.13 -4.37 -26.38
N ASN A 884 30.91 -3.74 -25.23
CA ASN A 884 31.89 -3.55 -24.16
C ASN A 884 31.72 -4.56 -23.01
N SER A 885 30.87 -5.59 -23.18
CA SER A 885 30.70 -6.66 -22.19
C SER A 885 32.02 -7.44 -22.03
N PRO A 886 32.59 -7.55 -20.82
CA PRO A 886 33.85 -8.26 -20.61
C PRO A 886 33.74 -9.75 -20.93
N GLU A 887 32.58 -10.36 -20.69
CA GLU A 887 32.32 -11.77 -20.98
C GLU A 887 32.24 -12.04 -22.50
N LEU A 888 31.70 -11.10 -23.29
CA LEU A 888 31.76 -11.20 -24.76
C LEU A 888 33.19 -11.00 -25.30
N LEU A 889 33.96 -10.06 -24.74
CA LEU A 889 35.37 -9.88 -25.11
C LEU A 889 36.24 -11.09 -24.72
N LEU A 890 35.90 -11.77 -23.63
CA LEU A 890 36.50 -13.03 -23.20
C LEU A 890 36.12 -14.20 -24.11
N LEU A 891 34.86 -14.28 -24.55
CA LEU A 891 34.40 -15.29 -25.52
C LEU A 891 35.04 -15.11 -26.90
N VAL A 892 35.26 -13.87 -27.35
CA VAL A 892 36.00 -13.60 -28.60
C VAL A 892 37.47 -14.00 -28.45
N GLU A 893 38.10 -13.74 -27.31
CA GLU A 893 39.50 -14.10 -27.05
C GLU A 893 39.70 -15.63 -26.94
N ASN A 894 38.79 -16.33 -26.27
CA ASN A 894 38.88 -17.76 -25.96
C ASN A 894 37.85 -18.62 -26.71
N CYS A 895 37.40 -18.18 -27.89
CA CYS A 895 36.35 -18.82 -28.69
C CYS A 895 36.47 -20.35 -28.75
N PRO A 896 35.49 -21.13 -28.24
CA PRO A 896 35.48 -22.59 -28.33
C PRO A 896 35.57 -23.09 -29.78
N LYS A 897 36.20 -24.25 -29.99
CA LYS A 897 36.26 -24.89 -31.31
C LYS A 897 34.85 -25.35 -31.71
N GLY A 898 34.36 -24.92 -32.87
CA GLY A 898 32.99 -25.15 -33.33
C GLY A 898 32.01 -24.01 -33.01
N ALA A 899 32.41 -23.03 -32.17
CA ALA A 899 31.60 -21.86 -31.83
C ALA A 899 31.89 -20.64 -32.73
N GLU A 900 32.74 -20.78 -33.75
CA GLU A 900 33.21 -19.66 -34.58
C GLU A 900 32.05 -18.98 -35.33
N THR A 901 31.06 -19.78 -35.75
CA THR A 901 29.84 -19.29 -36.41
C THR A 901 28.93 -18.50 -35.45
N LEU A 902 28.85 -18.92 -34.18
CA LEU A 902 28.15 -18.19 -33.13
C LEU A 902 28.83 -16.86 -32.84
N VAL A 903 30.15 -16.85 -32.63
CA VAL A 903 30.92 -15.61 -32.39
C VAL A 903 30.83 -14.67 -33.60
N THR A 904 30.95 -15.17 -34.83
CA THR A 904 30.77 -14.38 -36.06
C THR A 904 29.40 -13.69 -36.08
N ARG A 905 28.32 -14.43 -35.76
CA ARG A 905 26.95 -13.88 -35.70
C ARG A 905 26.80 -12.83 -34.60
N CYS A 906 27.42 -13.02 -33.44
CA CYS A 906 27.44 -12.05 -32.35
C CYS A 906 28.15 -10.74 -32.78
N LEU A 907 29.32 -10.86 -33.41
CA LEU A 907 30.08 -9.71 -33.94
C LEU A 907 29.29 -8.91 -34.98
N HIS A 908 28.64 -9.57 -35.95
CA HIS A 908 27.73 -8.89 -36.87
C HIS A 908 26.59 -8.18 -36.11
N SER A 909 25.94 -8.85 -35.16
CA SER A 909 24.81 -8.28 -34.39
C SER A 909 25.17 -7.00 -33.61
N LEU A 910 26.40 -6.93 -33.08
CA LEU A 910 26.94 -5.77 -32.35
C LEU A 910 27.36 -4.61 -33.27
N THR A 911 27.92 -4.91 -34.45
CA THR A 911 28.56 -3.95 -35.37
C THR A 911 27.68 -3.54 -36.56
N ASP A 912 26.38 -3.88 -36.51
CA ASP A 912 25.44 -3.69 -37.63
C ASP A 912 25.04 -2.23 -37.84
N LYS A 913 24.89 -1.48 -36.73
CA LYS A 913 24.39 -0.10 -36.68
C LYS A 913 25.31 0.87 -35.92
N VAL A 914 26.42 0.37 -35.38
CA VAL A 914 27.33 1.09 -34.49
C VAL A 914 28.77 0.70 -34.85
N PRO A 915 29.72 1.64 -34.95
CA PRO A 915 31.12 1.32 -35.20
C PRO A 915 31.71 0.43 -34.08
N PRO A 916 32.63 -0.50 -34.40
CA PRO A 916 33.21 -1.42 -33.43
C PRO A 916 34.13 -0.71 -32.43
N SER A 917 34.10 -1.12 -31.16
CA SER A 917 35.00 -0.58 -30.13
C SER A 917 36.46 -1.02 -30.35
N PRO A 918 37.47 -0.20 -30.01
CA PRO A 918 38.89 -0.54 -30.25
C PRO A 918 39.33 -1.84 -29.57
N GLU A 919 38.76 -2.18 -28.41
CA GLU A 919 39.02 -3.43 -27.71
C GLU A 919 38.47 -4.63 -28.48
N LEU A 920 37.24 -4.54 -28.99
CA LEU A 920 36.63 -5.59 -29.82
C LEU A 920 37.45 -5.83 -31.10
N VAL A 921 37.87 -4.75 -31.78
CA VAL A 921 38.76 -4.83 -32.95
C VAL A 921 40.05 -5.57 -32.59
N LYS A 922 40.69 -5.23 -31.46
CA LYS A 922 41.92 -5.90 -30.99
C LYS A 922 41.69 -7.39 -30.72
N ARG A 923 40.63 -7.79 -30.01
CA ARG A 923 40.34 -9.21 -29.73
C ARG A 923 40.04 -10.00 -31.00
N VAL A 924 39.29 -9.43 -31.94
CA VAL A 924 38.98 -10.05 -33.24
C VAL A 924 40.24 -10.20 -34.12
N ARG A 925 41.09 -9.16 -34.17
CA ARG A 925 42.41 -9.19 -34.84
C ARG A 925 43.29 -10.30 -34.26
N ASP A 926 43.37 -10.41 -32.93
CA ASP A 926 44.18 -11.42 -32.26
C ASP A 926 43.68 -12.84 -32.57
N LEU A 927 42.35 -13.09 -32.54
CA LEU A 927 41.80 -14.40 -32.88
C LEU A 927 42.01 -14.78 -34.35
N TYR A 928 41.86 -13.81 -35.28
CA TYR A 928 42.09 -14.01 -36.71
C TYR A 928 43.52 -14.54 -36.97
N HIS A 929 44.53 -13.92 -36.36
CA HIS A 929 45.92 -14.31 -36.53
C HIS A 929 46.30 -15.59 -35.75
N LYS A 930 45.73 -15.81 -34.56
CA LYS A 930 46.05 -16.97 -33.69
C LYS A 930 45.36 -18.26 -34.12
N ARG A 931 44.16 -18.20 -34.72
CA ARG A 931 43.27 -19.38 -34.82
C ARG A 931 42.42 -19.49 -36.09
N LEU A 932 41.97 -18.37 -36.70
CA LEU A 932 40.94 -18.40 -37.75
C LEU A 932 41.25 -17.48 -38.94
N PRO A 933 41.95 -17.97 -39.99
CA PRO A 933 42.33 -17.15 -41.14
C PRO A 933 41.21 -16.85 -42.16
N ASP A 934 39.95 -17.24 -41.91
CA ASP A 934 38.81 -16.87 -42.78
C ASP A 934 38.54 -15.37 -42.69
N VAL A 935 38.77 -14.68 -43.80
CA VAL A 935 38.64 -13.22 -43.90
C VAL A 935 37.22 -12.70 -43.63
N ARG A 936 36.20 -13.57 -43.70
CA ARG A 936 34.82 -13.24 -43.31
C ARG A 936 34.72 -12.78 -41.86
N PHE A 937 35.57 -13.32 -40.98
CA PHE A 937 35.60 -12.97 -39.55
C PHE A 937 36.00 -11.51 -39.29
N LEU A 938 36.68 -10.86 -40.24
CA LEU A 938 37.05 -9.45 -40.16
C LEU A 938 35.93 -8.50 -40.61
N ILE A 939 34.92 -8.98 -41.34
CA ILE A 939 33.85 -8.12 -41.93
C ILE A 939 33.12 -7.26 -40.89
N PRO A 940 32.73 -7.78 -39.71
CA PRO A 940 32.15 -6.98 -38.63
C PRO A 940 33.00 -5.77 -38.21
N VAL A 941 34.32 -5.94 -38.14
CA VAL A 941 35.24 -4.96 -37.54
C VAL A 941 36.00 -4.09 -38.55
N LEU A 942 35.73 -4.23 -39.86
CA LEU A 942 36.45 -3.55 -40.94
C LEU A 942 36.72 -2.06 -40.70
N ASN A 943 35.74 -1.33 -40.16
CA ASN A 943 35.79 0.11 -39.99
C ASN A 943 36.71 0.56 -38.82
N GLY A 944 37.16 -0.36 -37.98
CA GLY A 944 38.14 -0.12 -36.92
C GLY A 944 39.55 -0.63 -37.21
N LEU A 945 39.76 -1.34 -38.34
CA LEU A 945 41.07 -1.85 -38.74
C LEU A 945 41.95 -0.75 -39.34
N GLU A 946 43.27 -0.88 -39.20
CA GLU A 946 44.21 0.06 -39.80
C GLU A 946 44.23 -0.08 -41.33
N LYS A 947 44.51 1.04 -42.03
CA LYS A 947 44.65 1.07 -43.50
C LYS A 947 45.58 -0.01 -44.05
N LYS A 948 46.66 -0.35 -43.33
CA LYS A 948 47.59 -1.43 -43.70
C LYS A 948 46.93 -2.82 -43.68
N GLU A 949 46.13 -3.10 -42.66
CA GLU A 949 45.43 -4.37 -42.48
C GLU A 949 44.31 -4.53 -43.50
N VAL A 950 43.53 -3.47 -43.74
CA VAL A 950 42.48 -3.46 -44.77
C VAL A 950 43.07 -3.75 -46.15
N ILE A 951 44.22 -3.16 -46.49
CA ILE A 951 44.94 -3.44 -47.75
C ILE A 951 45.41 -4.91 -47.85
N GLN A 952 45.83 -5.53 -46.74
CA GLN A 952 46.22 -6.94 -46.71
C GLN A 952 45.01 -7.90 -46.80
N ALA A 953 43.86 -7.53 -46.23
CA ALA A 953 42.63 -8.31 -46.27
C ALA A 953 41.87 -8.21 -47.60
N LEU A 954 41.93 -7.05 -48.27
CA LEU A 954 41.14 -6.74 -49.47
C LEU A 954 41.26 -7.78 -50.60
N PRO A 955 42.44 -8.31 -50.97
CA PRO A 955 42.57 -9.34 -52.02
C PRO A 955 41.93 -10.69 -51.69
N LYS A 956 41.61 -10.95 -50.41
CA LYS A 956 40.82 -12.09 -49.96
C LYS A 956 39.33 -11.75 -49.94
N LEU A 957 38.97 -10.54 -49.45
CA LEU A 957 37.58 -10.07 -49.37
C LEU A 957 36.89 -10.00 -50.74
N ILE A 958 37.58 -9.48 -51.77
CA ILE A 958 37.02 -9.37 -53.14
C ILE A 958 36.80 -10.73 -53.83
N LYS A 959 37.31 -11.83 -53.28
CA LYS A 959 37.09 -13.20 -53.77
C LYS A 959 35.88 -13.90 -53.12
N LEU A 960 35.16 -13.19 -52.24
CA LEU A 960 33.90 -13.68 -51.66
C LEU A 960 32.74 -13.56 -52.66
N ASN A 961 31.57 -14.06 -52.29
CA ASN A 961 30.34 -13.91 -53.08
C ASN A 961 30.05 -12.41 -53.32
N PRO A 962 29.63 -11.98 -54.54
CA PRO A 962 29.33 -10.57 -54.85
C PRO A 962 28.40 -9.86 -53.87
N ILE A 963 27.46 -10.56 -53.24
CA ILE A 963 26.57 -10.01 -52.20
C ILE A 963 27.38 -9.59 -50.95
N VAL A 964 28.33 -10.44 -50.53
CA VAL A 964 29.22 -10.17 -49.39
C VAL A 964 30.24 -9.10 -49.74
N VAL A 965 30.74 -9.09 -50.98
CA VAL A 965 31.63 -8.02 -51.49
C VAL A 965 30.93 -6.65 -51.44
N LYS A 966 29.62 -6.61 -51.78
CA LYS A 966 28.80 -5.39 -51.62
C LYS A 966 28.67 -4.95 -50.15
N GLU A 967 28.48 -5.87 -49.21
CA GLU A 967 28.47 -5.53 -47.77
C GLU A 967 29.83 -4.98 -47.31
N VAL A 968 30.93 -5.59 -47.73
CA VAL A 968 32.30 -5.15 -47.43
C VAL A 968 32.53 -3.70 -47.89
N PHE A 969 32.16 -3.37 -49.13
CA PHE A 969 32.25 -1.99 -49.62
C PHE A 969 31.29 -1.05 -48.89
N ASN A 970 30.06 -1.46 -48.57
CA ASN A 970 29.11 -0.63 -47.80
C ASN A 970 29.61 -0.33 -46.38
N ARG A 971 30.27 -1.29 -45.71
CA ARG A 971 30.92 -1.06 -44.41
C ARG A 971 32.08 -0.07 -44.58
N LEU A 972 33.04 -0.35 -45.47
CA LEU A 972 34.24 0.49 -45.68
C LEU A 972 33.93 1.92 -46.14
N LEU A 973 32.86 2.14 -46.91
CA LEU A 973 32.40 3.47 -47.35
C LEU A 973 31.49 4.16 -46.32
N GLY A 974 31.20 3.51 -45.18
CA GLY A 974 30.33 4.02 -44.12
C GLY A 974 28.83 4.07 -44.46
N THR A 975 28.42 3.69 -45.68
CA THR A 975 27.07 3.90 -46.23
C THR A 975 25.95 3.13 -45.52
N GLN A 976 26.29 2.19 -44.63
CA GLN A 976 25.34 1.58 -43.68
C GLN A 976 24.72 2.61 -42.71
N HIS A 977 25.44 3.69 -42.38
CA HIS A 977 25.00 4.72 -41.41
C HIS A 977 24.17 5.84 -42.07
N GLY A 978 23.32 5.48 -43.03
CA GLY A 978 22.39 6.41 -43.68
C GLY A 978 21.37 6.97 -42.69
N ARG A 979 21.11 8.29 -42.74
CA ARG A 979 20.21 9.02 -41.84
C ARG A 979 18.91 8.26 -41.52
N GLY A 980 18.68 8.04 -40.23
CA GLY A 980 17.36 7.81 -39.62
C GLY A 980 17.19 8.83 -38.50
#